data_AF-A0A9E1B260-F1
#
_entry.id   AF-A0A9E1B260-F1
#
_cell.length_a   1.000
_cell.length_b   1.000
_cell.length_c   1.000
_cell.angle_alpha   90.00
_cell.angle_beta   90.00
_cell.angle_gamma   90.00
#
_symmetry.space_group_name_H-M   'P 1'
#
loop_
_entity.id
_entity.type
_entity.pdbx_description
1 polymer ?
#
loop_
_entity_poly.entity_id
_entity_poly.type
_entity_poly.pdbx_seq_one_letter_code
_entity_poly.pdbx_strand_id
1 'polypeptide(L)'
;MEQTRRARLTGLMAALLTVAAILWTLFASPSIGVVADGSYASAAEGLALRYAEESIPTGQRVEDFAYEDTAYSTLLFASRTSVGAAVALVRLATHPFGLGFSTRYLAVVYALLMGWGAYLLANGLARRSRTAAILAALGLPLALANPAVIGYLNSLYAVGASMAYLLLFLGATVYCLCREKGCGVQWALLVLFAAQLMLRTMAQMMALLPAAVLAVVLCAVHSCPGRAERPLHAACVLIASLMCVSGLVTGWQADDTVHSAAANYLAVFQGYLPASEKPEETLEALGLPESYLADIGKSYYEPSENFVNDPRDAENATLLNENISLGKRVKFAIQHPAVVRAMMDKNQSALQNADSWYLADDAGNAVSSRSPLHTVLETIFGRDHHAISCWCLICAALLVLLLPIVQRQSASVMLCAFLLVVLLGTIGYLPLTLALTGGIDLLTVKPMAFLLGGLTVLMSLVSGAVLLRRLMAWLSVKNAKLALPPCSAGASGGLLAYLRKIRVTQKGTVAIVALVCVALCCWQLLPTEHIGGVNNGDFGRMMEQIDLYWAQPQLDDESTQFEWGVVEDFSYREPFHPARLTSIDPTYSLIFPSMLVRFITLLTGGNYSTQVQAFILLSLVMAALLLLVHDLYPLLGKLTLPAGLIVACMLLGENYLAWYNSLFGETMIPVGLMLTIACTVHLALMPRGSRKSWLWMILLAISVRFLCTAKAQMALALPAAIVLLIVFTVYHHPQTKKPLIAFSLMGALLCGLVSYDTLGVYRKNQGVSEKQTIWQSVFYGALMIADDPDAAMEELGIPAEMKADIGKHAYYPNSEYVYPIESDELQEKFYDHVTTMTLVRYYLRHAKAMLTMMNRAAQESVTLSTSFMTYTDALYSDNRPLHRMNLWCNLRSIFAARAFWVYVLLYGTAGVLCLTLICRKKTRKQTKLLAMLFLCVMFVGVMQYPLSVIGNGFADNNKQMYTFMLCHDLLVVAAGVVLVRRLIPARRTAENAIREEADHEPQEESA
;
A
#
# COMPACT_ATOMS: atom_id res chain seq x y z
N MET A 1 -37.16 -14.67 -1.66
CA MET A 1 -37.30 -14.15 -3.04
C MET A 1 -36.57 -12.81 -3.27
N GLU A 2 -36.84 -11.76 -2.49
CA GLU A 2 -36.20 -10.43 -2.60
C GLU A 2 -34.65 -10.47 -2.63
N GLN A 3 -34.04 -11.22 -1.69
CA GLN A 3 -32.58 -11.37 -1.60
C GLN A 3 -31.97 -12.04 -2.84
N THR A 4 -32.65 -13.05 -3.37
CA THR A 4 -32.24 -13.78 -4.59
C THR A 4 -32.32 -12.88 -5.82
N ARG A 5 -33.38 -12.07 -5.93
CA ARG A 5 -33.54 -11.09 -7.02
C ARG A 5 -32.43 -10.05 -7.00
N ARG A 6 -32.11 -9.49 -5.83
CA ARG A 6 -31.02 -8.53 -5.66
C ARG A 6 -29.63 -9.13 -5.94
N ALA A 7 -29.40 -10.37 -5.53
CA ALA A 7 -28.16 -11.08 -5.82
C ALA A 7 -27.96 -11.31 -7.32
N ARG A 8 -29.03 -11.70 -8.04
CA ARG A 8 -29.01 -11.80 -9.51
C ARG A 8 -28.72 -10.46 -10.18
N LEU A 9 -29.36 -9.38 -9.73
CA LEU A 9 -29.11 -8.03 -10.26
C LEU A 9 -27.65 -7.59 -10.04
N THR A 10 -27.10 -7.87 -8.85
CA THR A 10 -25.70 -7.54 -8.53
C THR A 10 -24.73 -8.33 -9.41
N GLY A 11 -25.01 -9.62 -9.61
CA GLY A 11 -24.25 -10.45 -10.55
C GLY A 11 -24.33 -9.93 -11.98
N LEU A 12 -25.53 -9.57 -12.45
CA LEU A 12 -25.74 -9.07 -13.81
C LEU A 12 -25.01 -7.75 -14.04
N MET A 13 -25.01 -6.86 -13.03
CA MET A 13 -24.24 -5.62 -13.08
C MET A 13 -22.73 -5.89 -13.11
N ALA A 14 -22.22 -6.83 -12.31
CA ALA A 14 -20.81 -7.23 -12.35
C ALA A 14 -20.41 -7.77 -13.73
N ALA A 15 -21.25 -8.63 -14.33
CA ALA A 15 -21.02 -9.16 -15.66
C ALA A 15 -20.98 -8.07 -16.74
N LEU A 16 -21.98 -7.19 -16.76
CA LEU A 16 -22.05 -6.10 -17.72
C LEU A 16 -20.87 -5.13 -17.57
N LEU A 17 -20.50 -4.77 -16.35
CA LEU A 17 -19.34 -3.90 -16.11
C LEU A 17 -18.04 -4.57 -16.54
N THR A 18 -17.86 -5.87 -16.25
CA THR A 18 -16.67 -6.63 -16.68
C THR A 18 -16.58 -6.71 -18.20
N VAL A 19 -17.67 -7.09 -18.88
CA VAL A 19 -17.71 -7.18 -20.35
C VAL A 19 -17.50 -5.79 -20.96
N ALA A 20 -18.22 -4.77 -20.49
CA ALA A 20 -18.06 -3.40 -21.00
C ALA A 20 -16.64 -2.87 -20.81
N ALA A 21 -16.00 -3.15 -19.67
CA ALA A 21 -14.62 -2.74 -19.41
C ALA A 21 -13.64 -3.37 -20.39
N ILE A 22 -13.75 -4.68 -20.66
CA ILE A 22 -12.91 -5.41 -21.60
C ILE A 22 -13.17 -4.95 -23.04
N LEU A 23 -14.44 -4.83 -23.45
CA LEU A 23 -14.78 -4.44 -24.82
C LEU A 23 -14.42 -2.98 -25.11
N TRP A 24 -14.63 -2.07 -24.14
CA TRP A 24 -14.26 -0.66 -24.28
C TRP A 24 -12.78 -0.49 -24.61
N THR A 25 -11.92 -1.26 -23.94
CA THR A 25 -10.48 -1.19 -24.12
C THR A 25 -9.98 -2.03 -25.30
N LEU A 26 -10.64 -3.15 -25.62
CA LEU A 26 -10.35 -3.95 -26.82
C LEU A 26 -10.60 -3.15 -28.10
N PHE A 27 -11.64 -2.31 -28.13
CA PHE A 27 -12.01 -1.49 -29.29
C PHE A 27 -11.56 -0.02 -29.19
N ALA A 28 -10.87 0.38 -28.12
CA ALA A 28 -10.24 1.69 -28.04
C ALA A 28 -9.06 1.76 -29.02
N SER A 29 -8.89 2.89 -29.71
CA SER A 29 -7.74 3.15 -30.57
C SER A 29 -6.63 3.89 -29.81
N PRO A 30 -5.35 3.48 -29.94
CA PRO A 30 -4.87 2.34 -30.73
C PRO A 30 -5.24 0.99 -30.10
N SER A 31 -5.55 0.00 -30.93
CA SER A 31 -5.86 -1.34 -30.43
C SER A 31 -4.56 -2.05 -30.00
N ILE A 32 -4.61 -2.85 -28.94
CA ILE A 32 -3.42 -3.47 -28.34
C ILE A 32 -3.47 -4.99 -28.51
N GLY A 33 -2.32 -5.60 -28.87
CA GLY A 33 -2.17 -7.05 -29.04
C GLY A 33 -0.71 -7.49 -28.85
N VAL A 34 -0.51 -8.80 -28.75
CA VAL A 34 0.83 -9.39 -28.60
C VAL A 34 1.47 -9.59 -29.98
N VAL A 35 2.78 -9.38 -30.03
CA VAL A 35 3.62 -9.52 -31.22
C VAL A 35 3.99 -10.99 -31.48
N ALA A 36 4.07 -11.41 -32.74
CA ALA A 36 4.57 -12.74 -33.11
C ALA A 36 6.10 -12.85 -32.89
N ASP A 37 6.49 -13.72 -31.96
CA ASP A 37 7.88 -13.99 -31.56
C ASP A 37 8.48 -15.26 -32.22
N GLY A 38 7.77 -15.83 -33.20
CA GLY A 38 8.12 -17.10 -33.86
C GLY A 38 7.45 -18.33 -33.27
N SER A 39 6.97 -18.30 -32.01
CA SER A 39 6.19 -19.40 -31.39
C SER A 39 4.73 -19.42 -31.85
N TYR A 40 4.25 -18.27 -32.35
CA TYR A 40 2.86 -18.02 -32.73
C TYR A 40 2.37 -18.93 -33.87
N ALA A 41 3.26 -19.37 -34.77
CA ALA A 41 2.93 -20.29 -35.87
C ALA A 41 2.59 -21.70 -35.35
N SER A 42 3.40 -22.23 -34.42
CA SER A 42 3.15 -23.51 -33.77
C SER A 42 1.86 -23.51 -32.95
N ALA A 43 1.57 -22.39 -32.27
CA ALA A 43 0.31 -22.21 -31.55
C ALA A 43 -0.91 -22.18 -32.48
N ALA A 44 -0.81 -21.53 -33.65
CA ALA A 44 -1.88 -21.49 -34.64
C ALA A 44 -2.13 -22.87 -35.27
N GLU A 45 -1.08 -23.59 -35.67
CA GLU A 45 -1.17 -24.94 -36.23
C GLU A 45 -1.83 -25.92 -35.24
N GLY A 46 -1.44 -25.87 -33.97
CA GLY A 46 -2.07 -26.65 -32.90
C GLY A 46 -3.57 -26.38 -32.69
N LEU A 47 -4.08 -25.27 -33.23
CA LEU A 47 -5.49 -24.84 -33.18
C LEU A 47 -6.19 -24.94 -34.53
N ALA A 48 -5.57 -25.58 -35.54
CA ALA A 48 -6.07 -25.69 -36.91
C ALA A 48 -6.32 -24.31 -37.56
N LEU A 49 -5.38 -23.39 -37.34
CA LEU A 49 -5.35 -22.04 -37.90
C LEU A 49 -4.05 -21.83 -38.66
N ARG A 50 -4.13 -21.13 -39.79
CA ARG A 50 -2.97 -20.67 -40.57
C ARG A 50 -3.03 -19.17 -40.78
N TYR A 51 -1.88 -18.54 -41.00
CA TYR A 51 -1.83 -17.12 -41.34
C TYR A 51 -2.65 -16.82 -42.60
N ALA A 52 -3.37 -15.70 -42.60
CA ALA A 52 -4.16 -15.26 -43.75
C ALA A 52 -3.27 -14.74 -44.91
N GLU A 53 -2.05 -14.27 -44.61
CA GLU A 53 -1.05 -13.78 -45.58
C GLU A 53 0.19 -14.70 -45.60
N GLU A 54 0.84 -14.85 -46.76
CA GLU A 54 1.95 -15.80 -47.00
C GLU A 54 3.27 -15.43 -46.30
N SER A 55 3.47 -14.19 -45.85
CA SER A 55 4.69 -13.78 -45.13
C SER A 55 4.43 -12.71 -44.09
N ILE A 56 4.50 -13.06 -42.80
CA ILE A 56 4.50 -12.09 -41.70
C ILE A 56 5.89 -12.08 -41.05
N PRO A 57 6.58 -10.92 -40.97
CA PRO A 57 7.84 -10.83 -40.25
C PRO A 57 7.65 -11.02 -38.74
N THR A 58 8.58 -11.73 -38.09
CA THR A 58 8.76 -11.69 -36.63
C THR A 58 8.83 -10.24 -36.15
N GLY A 59 8.14 -9.91 -35.06
CA GLY A 59 8.08 -8.53 -34.55
C GLY A 59 6.83 -7.74 -34.91
N GLN A 60 5.86 -8.32 -35.65
CA GLN A 60 4.56 -7.71 -35.93
C GLN A 60 3.40 -8.44 -35.23
N ARG A 61 2.31 -7.70 -34.96
CA ARG A 61 1.06 -8.26 -34.42
C ARG A 61 0.29 -8.98 -35.53
N VAL A 62 -0.30 -10.13 -35.20
CA VAL A 62 -1.16 -10.88 -36.11
C VAL A 62 -2.55 -11.03 -35.51
N GLU A 63 -3.56 -10.59 -36.27
CA GLU A 63 -4.96 -10.62 -35.84
C GLU A 63 -5.78 -11.65 -36.61
N ASP A 64 -5.55 -11.79 -37.92
CA ASP A 64 -6.42 -12.53 -38.82
C ASP A 64 -5.79 -13.85 -39.29
N PHE A 65 -6.60 -14.90 -39.27
CA PHE A 65 -6.20 -16.27 -39.58
C PHE A 65 -7.25 -16.95 -40.48
N ALA A 66 -6.78 -17.83 -41.34
CA ALA A 66 -7.63 -18.75 -42.10
C ALA A 66 -7.81 -20.07 -41.34
N TYR A 67 -8.98 -20.69 -41.51
CA TYR A 67 -9.26 -22.01 -40.95
C TYR A 67 -8.58 -23.11 -41.76
N GLU A 68 -8.04 -24.11 -41.06
CA GLU A 68 -7.62 -25.38 -41.66
C GLU A 68 -8.71 -26.44 -41.55
N ASP A 69 -8.66 -27.46 -42.42
CA ASP A 69 -9.61 -28.56 -42.42
C ASP A 69 -9.39 -29.45 -41.20
N THR A 70 -10.28 -29.38 -40.22
CA THR A 70 -10.20 -30.13 -38.96
C THR A 70 -11.60 -30.35 -38.38
N ALA A 71 -11.83 -31.54 -37.82
CA ALA A 71 -13.10 -31.86 -37.17
C ALA A 71 -13.28 -31.09 -35.85
N TYR A 72 -14.52 -30.65 -35.56
CA TYR A 72 -14.84 -29.99 -34.28
C TYR A 72 -14.53 -30.85 -33.06
N SER A 73 -14.66 -32.17 -33.17
CA SER A 73 -14.29 -33.11 -32.11
C SER A 73 -12.81 -33.01 -31.75
N THR A 74 -11.95 -32.73 -32.74
CA THR A 74 -10.51 -32.53 -32.52
C THR A 74 -10.29 -31.27 -31.72
N LEU A 75 -10.90 -30.14 -32.09
CA LEU A 75 -10.75 -28.87 -31.36
C LEU A 75 -11.35 -28.90 -29.93
N LEU A 76 -12.44 -29.63 -29.73
CA LEU A 76 -13.13 -29.69 -28.42
C LEU A 76 -12.53 -30.70 -27.46
N PHE A 77 -12.12 -31.88 -27.95
CA PHE A 77 -11.73 -33.01 -27.11
C PHE A 77 -10.28 -33.44 -27.27
N ALA A 78 -9.69 -33.28 -28.46
CA ALA A 78 -8.32 -33.70 -28.76
C ALA A 78 -7.31 -32.53 -28.85
N SER A 79 -7.77 -31.29 -28.71
CA SER A 79 -6.92 -30.10 -28.74
C SER A 79 -5.92 -30.15 -27.60
N ARG A 80 -4.67 -29.79 -27.93
CA ARG A 80 -3.51 -29.80 -27.01
C ARG A 80 -3.78 -28.91 -25.79
N THR A 81 -4.39 -27.75 -26.01
CA THR A 81 -4.81 -26.81 -24.96
C THR A 81 -6.32 -26.59 -24.98
N SER A 82 -6.88 -26.17 -23.84
CA SER A 82 -8.29 -25.77 -23.75
C SER A 82 -8.62 -24.45 -24.47
N VAL A 83 -7.64 -23.82 -25.15
CA VAL A 83 -7.84 -22.71 -26.09
C VAL A 83 -8.68 -23.18 -27.29
N GLY A 84 -8.49 -24.42 -27.75
CA GLY A 84 -9.22 -25.01 -28.88
C GLY A 84 -10.74 -25.01 -28.71
N ALA A 85 -11.25 -25.09 -27.47
CA ALA A 85 -12.68 -24.99 -27.20
C ALA A 85 -13.24 -23.59 -27.51
N ALA A 86 -12.47 -22.53 -27.21
CA ALA A 86 -12.86 -21.16 -27.56
C ALA A 86 -12.73 -20.90 -29.07
N VAL A 87 -11.68 -21.45 -29.70
CA VAL A 87 -11.51 -21.39 -31.17
C VAL A 87 -12.65 -22.10 -31.89
N ALA A 88 -13.09 -23.27 -31.40
CA ALA A 88 -14.22 -24.00 -31.96
C ALA A 88 -15.52 -23.17 -31.90
N LEU A 89 -15.74 -22.43 -30.82
CA LEU A 89 -16.90 -21.51 -30.69
C LEU A 89 -16.83 -20.35 -31.68
N VAL A 90 -15.65 -19.73 -31.84
CA VAL A 90 -15.45 -18.69 -32.87
C VAL A 90 -15.72 -19.28 -34.25
N ARG A 91 -15.10 -20.42 -34.58
CA ARG A 91 -15.27 -21.12 -35.86
C ARG A 91 -16.74 -21.45 -36.14
N LEU A 92 -17.50 -21.89 -35.14
CA LEU A 92 -18.93 -22.15 -35.29
C LEU A 92 -19.74 -20.87 -35.61
N ALA A 93 -19.30 -19.72 -35.10
CA ALA A 93 -19.97 -18.44 -35.31
C ALA A 93 -19.55 -17.70 -36.59
N THR A 94 -18.39 -17.99 -37.17
CA THR A 94 -17.83 -17.26 -38.33
C THR A 94 -17.77 -18.10 -39.61
N HIS A 95 -17.34 -19.36 -39.53
CA HIS A 95 -17.12 -20.24 -40.68
C HIS A 95 -18.38 -20.42 -41.55
N PRO A 96 -19.59 -20.61 -40.99
CA PRO A 96 -20.81 -20.75 -41.81
C PRO A 96 -21.16 -19.52 -42.63
N PHE A 97 -20.63 -18.35 -42.27
CA PHE A 97 -20.89 -17.07 -42.92
C PHE A 97 -19.75 -16.62 -43.84
N GLY A 98 -18.74 -17.47 -44.06
CA GLY A 98 -17.57 -17.14 -44.89
C GLY A 98 -16.61 -16.14 -44.24
N LEU A 99 -16.69 -15.93 -42.92
CA LEU A 99 -15.79 -15.06 -42.18
C LEU A 99 -14.56 -15.84 -41.69
N GLY A 100 -13.37 -15.22 -41.77
CA GLY A 100 -12.13 -15.75 -41.21
C GLY A 100 -12.10 -15.75 -39.68
N PHE A 101 -11.02 -16.29 -39.11
CA PHE A 101 -10.77 -16.21 -37.67
C PHE A 101 -10.05 -14.91 -37.34
N SER A 102 -10.45 -14.25 -36.26
CA SER A 102 -9.75 -13.09 -35.72
C SER A 102 -9.54 -13.25 -34.21
N THR A 103 -8.38 -12.86 -33.70
CA THR A 103 -8.09 -12.83 -32.25
C THR A 103 -9.05 -11.91 -31.49
N ARG A 104 -9.64 -10.90 -32.15
CA ARG A 104 -10.69 -10.06 -31.56
C ARG A 104 -11.96 -10.85 -31.25
N TYR A 105 -12.35 -11.78 -32.14
CA TYR A 105 -13.50 -12.65 -31.89
C TYR A 105 -13.22 -13.59 -30.71
N LEU A 106 -11.99 -14.08 -30.60
CA LEU A 106 -11.55 -14.87 -29.46
C LEU A 106 -11.60 -14.06 -28.15
N ALA A 107 -11.12 -12.82 -28.15
CA ALA A 107 -11.18 -11.91 -27.01
C ALA A 107 -12.63 -11.64 -26.56
N VAL A 108 -13.57 -11.51 -27.50
CA VAL A 108 -15.02 -11.38 -27.19
C VAL A 108 -15.55 -12.64 -26.50
N VAL A 109 -15.19 -13.84 -26.98
CA VAL A 109 -15.57 -15.10 -26.31
C VAL A 109 -15.04 -15.13 -24.87
N TYR A 110 -13.78 -14.75 -24.66
CA TYR A 110 -13.23 -14.66 -23.31
C TYR A 110 -13.90 -13.59 -22.45
N ALA A 111 -14.22 -12.42 -23.00
CA ALA A 111 -14.94 -11.37 -22.29
C ALA A 111 -16.31 -11.87 -21.79
N LEU A 112 -17.05 -12.63 -22.61
CA LEU A 112 -18.33 -13.23 -22.23
C LEU A 112 -18.17 -14.28 -21.13
N LEU A 113 -17.15 -15.15 -21.23
CA LEU A 113 -16.84 -16.14 -20.18
C LEU A 113 -16.42 -15.48 -18.86
N MET A 114 -15.62 -14.41 -18.92
CA MET A 114 -15.23 -13.61 -17.76
C MET A 114 -16.43 -12.88 -17.15
N GLY A 115 -17.34 -12.36 -17.98
CA GLY A 115 -18.62 -11.80 -17.55
C GLY A 115 -19.47 -12.84 -16.83
N TRP A 116 -19.48 -14.09 -17.31
CA TRP A 116 -20.18 -15.19 -16.65
C TRP A 116 -19.53 -15.55 -15.30
N GLY A 117 -18.20 -15.62 -15.24
CA GLY A 117 -17.46 -15.80 -13.99
C GLY A 117 -17.75 -14.68 -12.98
N ALA A 118 -17.72 -13.42 -13.43
CA ALA A 118 -18.06 -12.24 -12.65
C ALA A 118 -19.50 -12.28 -12.11
N TYR A 119 -20.46 -12.69 -12.96
CA TYR A 119 -21.85 -12.92 -12.56
C TYR A 119 -21.93 -13.92 -11.41
N LEU A 120 -21.34 -15.10 -11.58
CA LEU A 120 -21.39 -16.18 -10.59
C LEU A 120 -20.73 -15.73 -9.28
N LEU A 121 -19.57 -15.08 -9.36
CA LEU A 121 -18.84 -14.58 -8.21
C LEU A 121 -19.67 -13.56 -7.41
N ALA A 122 -20.09 -12.46 -8.05
CA ALA A 122 -20.80 -11.39 -7.36
C ALA A 122 -22.18 -11.84 -6.87
N ASN A 123 -22.88 -12.69 -7.63
CA ASN A 123 -24.16 -13.28 -7.21
C ASN A 123 -24.00 -14.22 -6.02
N GLY A 124 -22.97 -15.07 -6.03
CA GLY A 124 -22.61 -15.92 -4.90
C GLY A 124 -22.35 -15.09 -3.65
N LEU A 125 -21.45 -14.11 -3.75
CA LEU A 125 -21.10 -13.21 -2.65
C LEU A 125 -22.31 -12.41 -2.16
N ALA A 126 -23.18 -11.91 -3.04
CA ALA A 126 -24.35 -11.12 -2.67
C ALA A 126 -25.33 -11.87 -1.76
N ARG A 127 -25.36 -13.20 -1.85
CA ARG A 127 -26.16 -14.05 -0.94
C ARG A 127 -25.62 -14.08 0.48
N ARG A 128 -24.31 -13.85 0.66
CA ARG A 128 -23.65 -13.85 1.99
C ARG A 128 -23.39 -12.44 2.52
N SER A 129 -22.85 -11.56 1.68
CA SER A 129 -22.51 -10.19 2.02
C SER A 129 -22.66 -9.27 0.82
N ARG A 130 -23.49 -8.23 0.99
CA ARG A 130 -23.66 -7.20 -0.03
C ARG A 130 -22.38 -6.38 -0.23
N THR A 131 -21.54 -6.24 0.80
CA THR A 131 -20.31 -5.42 0.71
C THR A 131 -19.29 -6.13 -0.14
N ALA A 132 -19.13 -7.42 0.12
CA ALA A 132 -18.33 -8.35 -0.67
C ALA A 132 -18.75 -8.32 -2.15
N ALA A 133 -20.04 -8.37 -2.41
CA ALA A 133 -20.55 -8.35 -3.79
C ALA A 133 -20.32 -7.01 -4.51
N ILE A 134 -20.45 -5.88 -3.81
CA ILE A 134 -20.15 -4.55 -4.39
C ILE A 134 -18.65 -4.41 -4.66
N LEU A 135 -17.81 -4.81 -3.70
CA LEU A 135 -16.35 -4.79 -3.87
C LEU A 135 -15.92 -5.69 -5.05
N ALA A 136 -16.49 -6.89 -5.18
CA ALA A 136 -16.25 -7.74 -6.32
C ALA A 136 -16.77 -7.13 -7.64
N ALA A 137 -17.98 -6.57 -7.65
CA ALA A 137 -18.60 -6.00 -8.85
C ALA A 137 -17.90 -4.72 -9.36
N LEU A 138 -17.24 -3.96 -8.48
CA LEU A 138 -16.50 -2.74 -8.86
C LEU A 138 -15.00 -3.02 -9.04
N GLY A 139 -14.41 -3.86 -8.20
CA GLY A 139 -12.97 -4.16 -8.23
C GLY A 139 -12.57 -5.07 -9.39
N LEU A 140 -13.42 -6.02 -9.78
CA LEU A 140 -13.12 -6.97 -10.85
C LEU A 140 -13.04 -6.30 -12.24
N PRO A 141 -13.99 -5.45 -12.67
CA PRO A 141 -13.84 -4.70 -13.92
C PRO A 141 -12.57 -3.84 -13.94
N LEU A 142 -12.22 -3.21 -12.82
CA LEU A 142 -11.00 -2.41 -12.71
C LEU A 142 -9.72 -3.26 -12.84
N ALA A 143 -9.75 -4.52 -12.38
CA ALA A 143 -8.63 -5.45 -12.52
C ALA A 143 -8.45 -5.95 -13.95
N LEU A 144 -9.57 -6.11 -14.66
CA LEU A 144 -9.62 -6.69 -15.99
C LEU A 144 -9.51 -5.65 -17.11
N ALA A 145 -9.77 -4.37 -16.83
CA ALA A 145 -9.56 -3.24 -17.74
C ALA A 145 -8.07 -2.90 -17.97
N ASN A 146 -7.17 -3.87 -17.79
CA ASN A 146 -5.74 -3.68 -17.96
C ASN A 146 -5.37 -3.99 -19.41
N PRO A 147 -4.80 -3.04 -20.17
CA PRO A 147 -4.44 -3.26 -21.58
C PRO A 147 -3.55 -4.48 -21.79
N ALA A 148 -2.73 -4.80 -20.80
CA ALA A 148 -1.93 -6.00 -20.75
C ALA A 148 -2.77 -7.30 -20.70
N VAL A 149 -3.78 -7.35 -19.83
CA VAL A 149 -4.74 -8.46 -19.79
C VAL A 149 -5.45 -8.58 -21.13
N ILE A 150 -5.86 -7.45 -21.71
CA ILE A 150 -6.59 -7.41 -22.97
C ILE A 150 -5.72 -7.83 -24.16
N GLY A 151 -4.43 -7.43 -24.18
CA GLY A 151 -3.46 -7.89 -25.17
C GLY A 151 -3.37 -9.41 -25.20
N TYR A 152 -3.30 -10.06 -24.03
CA TYR A 152 -3.31 -11.53 -23.95
C TYR A 152 -4.67 -12.16 -24.27
N LEU A 153 -5.79 -11.52 -23.91
CA LEU A 153 -7.11 -11.96 -24.36
C LEU A 153 -7.26 -11.87 -25.89
N ASN A 154 -6.57 -10.91 -26.51
CA ASN A 154 -6.49 -10.67 -27.94
C ASN A 154 -5.28 -11.37 -28.59
N SER A 155 -4.94 -12.57 -28.12
CA SER A 155 -3.83 -13.37 -28.64
C SER A 155 -4.15 -14.87 -28.65
N LEU A 156 -3.36 -15.66 -29.37
CA LEU A 156 -3.43 -17.13 -29.36
C LEU A 156 -2.71 -17.77 -28.15
N TYR A 157 -2.04 -16.97 -27.30
CA TYR A 157 -1.38 -17.50 -26.11
C TYR A 157 -2.39 -18.05 -25.09
N ALA A 158 -2.05 -19.18 -24.48
CA ALA A 158 -2.90 -19.84 -23.49
C ALA A 158 -3.19 -18.99 -22.24
N VAL A 159 -2.39 -17.95 -22.00
CA VAL A 159 -2.51 -17.00 -20.89
C VAL A 159 -3.90 -16.36 -20.87
N GLY A 160 -4.42 -15.89 -22.01
CA GLY A 160 -5.76 -15.28 -22.08
C GLY A 160 -6.88 -16.24 -21.69
N ALA A 161 -6.84 -17.47 -22.21
CA ALA A 161 -7.77 -18.53 -21.84
C ALA A 161 -7.71 -18.86 -20.35
N SER A 162 -6.50 -18.90 -19.79
CA SER A 162 -6.27 -19.24 -18.40
C SER A 162 -6.86 -18.21 -17.43
N MET A 163 -6.80 -16.92 -17.76
CA MET A 163 -7.43 -15.84 -17.00
C MET A 163 -8.96 -15.97 -17.03
N ALA A 164 -9.54 -16.26 -18.21
CA ALA A 164 -10.97 -16.40 -18.38
C ALA A 164 -11.53 -17.61 -17.62
N TYR A 165 -10.88 -18.77 -17.77
CA TYR A 165 -11.30 -20.02 -17.12
C TYR A 165 -11.05 -19.99 -15.61
N LEU A 166 -9.98 -19.35 -15.13
CA LEU A 166 -9.77 -19.13 -13.69
C LEU A 166 -10.93 -18.34 -13.08
N LEU A 167 -11.33 -17.23 -13.69
CA LEU A 167 -12.42 -16.41 -13.16
C LEU A 167 -13.75 -17.17 -13.17
N LEU A 168 -14.00 -17.98 -14.20
CA LEU A 168 -15.16 -18.88 -14.26
C LEU A 168 -15.11 -19.92 -13.14
N PHE A 169 -13.96 -20.55 -12.90
CA PHE A 169 -13.75 -21.53 -11.83
C PHE A 169 -13.96 -20.93 -10.43
N LEU A 170 -13.34 -19.77 -10.16
CA LEU A 170 -13.52 -19.03 -8.91
C LEU A 170 -14.99 -18.63 -8.72
N GLY A 171 -15.61 -18.07 -9.76
CA GLY A 171 -17.01 -17.66 -9.75
C GLY A 171 -17.97 -18.82 -9.49
N ALA A 172 -17.81 -19.94 -10.21
CA ALA A 172 -18.64 -21.14 -10.05
C ALA A 172 -18.49 -21.74 -8.64
N THR A 173 -17.27 -21.82 -8.12
CA THR A 173 -16.99 -22.37 -6.78
C THR A 173 -17.62 -21.51 -5.70
N VAL A 174 -17.38 -20.19 -5.73
CA VAL A 174 -17.97 -19.25 -4.76
C VAL A 174 -19.49 -19.26 -4.87
N TYR A 175 -20.05 -19.30 -6.07
CA TYR A 175 -21.49 -19.38 -6.30
C TYR A 175 -22.10 -20.64 -5.68
N CYS A 176 -21.47 -21.81 -5.88
CA CYS A 176 -21.92 -23.09 -5.33
C CYS A 176 -21.90 -23.07 -3.79
N LEU A 177 -20.75 -22.73 -3.17
CA LEU A 177 -20.58 -22.70 -1.72
C LEU A 177 -21.46 -21.63 -1.04
N CYS A 178 -21.79 -20.55 -1.75
CA CYS A 178 -22.66 -19.50 -1.22
C CYS A 178 -24.16 -19.75 -1.41
N ARG A 179 -24.57 -20.78 -2.17
CA ARG A 179 -25.97 -21.22 -2.25
C ARG A 179 -26.42 -22.02 -1.03
N GLU A 180 -27.72 -22.24 -0.95
CA GLU A 180 -28.34 -23.19 -0.04
C GLU A 180 -27.82 -24.61 -0.28
N LYS A 181 -27.70 -25.39 0.78
CA LYS A 181 -27.23 -26.79 0.72
C LYS A 181 -28.21 -27.61 -0.11
N GLY A 182 -27.70 -28.52 -0.93
CA GLY A 182 -28.55 -29.30 -1.86
C GLY A 182 -28.95 -28.50 -3.10
N CYS A 183 -28.10 -27.58 -3.57
CA CYS A 183 -28.39 -26.73 -4.74
C CYS A 183 -28.42 -27.47 -6.10
N GLY A 184 -28.14 -28.77 -6.10
CA GLY A 184 -28.19 -29.67 -7.26
C GLY A 184 -26.82 -29.93 -7.89
N VAL A 185 -26.65 -31.13 -8.45
CA VAL A 185 -25.39 -31.66 -9.01
C VAL A 185 -24.80 -30.80 -10.13
N GLN A 186 -25.65 -30.11 -10.90
CA GLN A 186 -25.26 -29.21 -12.00
C GLN A 186 -24.20 -28.16 -11.61
N TRP A 187 -24.20 -27.66 -10.37
CA TRP A 187 -23.21 -26.66 -9.93
C TRP A 187 -21.87 -27.29 -9.58
N ALA A 188 -21.86 -28.49 -9.02
CA ALA A 188 -20.62 -29.25 -8.83
C ALA A 188 -20.02 -29.65 -10.19
N LEU A 189 -20.86 -30.05 -11.16
CA LEU A 189 -20.43 -30.30 -12.53
C LEU A 189 -19.89 -29.05 -13.21
N LEU A 190 -20.49 -27.88 -13.02
CA LEU A 190 -19.97 -26.62 -13.54
C LEU A 190 -18.59 -26.26 -12.94
N VAL A 191 -18.41 -26.46 -11.62
CA VAL A 191 -17.12 -26.24 -10.96
C VAL A 191 -16.05 -27.18 -11.52
N LEU A 192 -16.41 -28.45 -11.68
CA LEU A 192 -15.53 -29.47 -12.23
C LEU A 192 -15.14 -29.16 -13.69
N PHE A 193 -16.13 -28.77 -14.51
CA PHE A 193 -15.91 -28.35 -15.90
C PHE A 193 -14.99 -27.13 -15.99
N ALA A 194 -15.23 -26.09 -15.19
CA ALA A 194 -14.40 -24.89 -15.17
C ALA A 194 -12.98 -25.18 -14.65
N ALA A 195 -12.84 -26.06 -13.66
CA ALA A 195 -11.53 -26.52 -13.17
C ALA A 195 -10.75 -27.27 -14.25
N GLN A 196 -11.41 -28.15 -15.01
CA GLN A 196 -10.79 -28.88 -16.11
C GLN A 196 -10.31 -27.93 -17.21
N LEU A 197 -11.15 -26.96 -17.63
CA LEU A 197 -10.76 -25.98 -18.63
C LEU A 197 -9.54 -25.17 -18.17
N MET A 198 -9.54 -24.69 -16.93
CA MET A 198 -8.44 -23.91 -16.34
C MET A 198 -7.14 -24.71 -16.27
N LEU A 199 -7.17 -25.94 -15.75
CA LEU A 199 -5.97 -26.74 -15.57
C LEU A 199 -5.38 -27.26 -16.90
N ARG A 200 -6.18 -27.34 -17.98
CA ARG A 200 -5.73 -27.75 -19.33
C ARG A 200 -5.23 -26.59 -20.21
N THR A 201 -5.14 -25.35 -19.71
CA THR A 201 -4.64 -24.25 -20.56
C THR A 201 -3.14 -24.31 -20.74
N MET A 202 -2.40 -24.50 -19.65
CA MET A 202 -0.94 -24.49 -19.62
C MET A 202 -0.42 -25.16 -18.35
N ALA A 203 0.78 -25.75 -18.40
CA ALA A 203 1.33 -26.53 -17.30
C ALA A 203 1.41 -25.78 -15.95
N GLN A 204 1.67 -24.48 -16.00
CA GLN A 204 1.81 -23.62 -14.82
C GLN A 204 0.52 -23.55 -13.99
N MET A 205 -0.66 -23.83 -14.59
CA MET A 205 -1.93 -23.86 -13.86
C MET A 205 -2.06 -25.00 -12.84
N MET A 206 -1.17 -26.01 -12.89
CA MET A 206 -1.17 -27.07 -11.87
C MET A 206 -0.84 -26.59 -10.47
N ALA A 207 -0.27 -25.38 -10.31
CA ALA A 207 -0.17 -24.72 -9.02
C ALA A 207 -1.54 -24.61 -8.29
N LEU A 208 -2.64 -24.56 -9.05
CA LEU A 208 -4.01 -24.48 -8.53
C LEU A 208 -4.73 -25.84 -8.47
N LEU A 209 -4.07 -26.95 -8.81
CA LEU A 209 -4.67 -28.29 -8.73
C LEU A 209 -5.20 -28.62 -7.32
N PRO A 210 -4.47 -28.34 -6.21
CA PRO A 210 -5.01 -28.57 -4.87
C PRO A 210 -6.30 -27.76 -4.60
N ALA A 211 -6.38 -26.53 -5.11
CA ALA A 211 -7.56 -25.69 -4.98
C ALA A 211 -8.74 -26.23 -5.79
N ALA A 212 -8.48 -26.73 -7.00
CA ALA A 212 -9.47 -27.39 -7.86
C ALA A 212 -10.04 -28.66 -7.22
N VAL A 213 -9.18 -29.55 -6.72
CA VAL A 213 -9.59 -30.78 -6.03
C VAL A 213 -10.44 -30.44 -4.81
N LEU A 214 -9.97 -29.50 -3.97
CA LEU A 214 -10.72 -29.07 -2.79
C LEU A 214 -12.07 -28.45 -3.19
N ALA A 215 -12.11 -27.59 -4.20
CA ALA A 215 -13.35 -26.97 -4.68
C ALA A 215 -14.38 -28.01 -5.13
N VAL A 216 -13.96 -29.00 -5.92
CA VAL A 216 -14.83 -30.08 -6.40
C VAL A 216 -15.36 -30.91 -5.23
N VAL A 217 -14.51 -31.31 -4.29
CA VAL A 217 -14.91 -32.07 -3.09
C VAL A 217 -15.91 -31.27 -2.25
N LEU A 218 -15.58 -30.01 -1.93
CA LEU A 218 -16.45 -29.15 -1.13
C LEU A 218 -17.79 -28.88 -1.83
N CYS A 219 -17.78 -28.63 -3.14
CA CYS A 219 -18.99 -28.38 -3.92
C CYS A 219 -19.84 -29.63 -4.10
N ALA A 220 -19.24 -30.81 -4.29
CA ALA A 220 -19.96 -32.08 -4.34
C ALA A 220 -20.67 -32.36 -3.00
N VAL A 221 -19.94 -32.22 -1.88
CA VAL A 221 -20.52 -32.40 -0.54
C VAL A 221 -21.62 -31.36 -0.25
N HIS A 222 -21.44 -30.11 -0.69
CA HIS A 222 -22.41 -29.02 -0.43
C HIS A 222 -23.66 -29.10 -1.33
N SER A 223 -23.50 -29.51 -2.58
CA SER A 223 -24.58 -29.60 -3.57
C SER A 223 -25.38 -30.89 -3.49
N CYS A 224 -24.87 -31.90 -2.76
CA CYS A 224 -25.53 -33.18 -2.53
C CYS A 224 -26.94 -32.98 -1.89
N PRO A 225 -28.01 -33.42 -2.57
CA PRO A 225 -29.37 -33.43 -2.02
C PRO A 225 -29.52 -34.45 -0.89
N GLY A 226 -30.72 -34.55 -0.30
CA GLY A 226 -31.03 -35.42 0.85
C GLY A 226 -30.60 -36.89 0.68
N ARG A 227 -30.74 -37.70 1.75
CA ARG A 227 -30.18 -39.08 1.84
C ARG A 227 -30.49 -40.00 0.64
N ALA A 228 -31.63 -39.80 -0.04
CA ALA A 228 -32.09 -40.62 -1.16
C ALA A 228 -31.36 -40.38 -2.50
N GLU A 229 -30.87 -39.15 -2.76
CA GLU A 229 -30.25 -38.79 -4.06
C GLU A 229 -28.71 -38.88 -4.03
N ARG A 230 -28.14 -39.24 -2.86
CA ARG A 230 -26.70 -39.41 -2.64
C ARG A 230 -26.00 -40.36 -3.62
N PRO A 231 -26.53 -41.56 -3.95
CA PRO A 231 -25.82 -42.49 -4.83
C PRO A 231 -25.75 -41.97 -6.27
N LEU A 232 -26.83 -41.38 -6.78
CA LEU A 232 -26.86 -40.77 -8.10
C LEU A 232 -25.91 -39.56 -8.17
N HIS A 233 -25.94 -38.70 -7.15
CA HIS A 233 -25.04 -37.56 -7.05
C HIS A 233 -23.55 -37.99 -7.01
N ALA A 234 -23.23 -39.01 -6.19
CA ALA A 234 -21.89 -39.56 -6.10
C ALA A 234 -21.44 -40.20 -7.42
N ALA A 235 -22.31 -40.94 -8.11
CA ALA A 235 -22.01 -41.54 -9.41
C ALA A 235 -21.74 -40.46 -10.48
N CYS A 236 -22.59 -39.42 -10.58
CA CYS A 236 -22.38 -38.32 -11.52
C CYS A 236 -21.06 -37.58 -11.28
N VAL A 237 -20.74 -37.29 -10.02
CA VAL A 237 -19.47 -36.62 -9.66
C VAL A 237 -18.28 -37.54 -9.92
N LEU A 238 -18.37 -38.83 -9.62
CA LEU A 238 -17.30 -39.80 -9.87
C LEU A 238 -17.01 -39.95 -11.36
N ILE A 239 -18.03 -40.18 -12.19
CA ILE A 239 -17.89 -40.32 -13.64
C ILE A 239 -17.27 -39.06 -14.23
N ALA A 240 -17.80 -37.89 -13.87
CA ALA A 240 -17.26 -36.62 -14.35
C ALA A 240 -15.82 -36.40 -13.86
N SER A 241 -15.48 -36.80 -12.63
CA SER A 241 -14.12 -36.69 -12.09
C SER A 241 -13.15 -37.59 -12.85
N LEU A 242 -13.54 -38.83 -13.17
CA LEU A 242 -12.73 -39.74 -13.98
C LEU A 242 -12.49 -39.19 -15.40
N MET A 243 -13.53 -38.64 -16.03
CA MET A 243 -13.40 -37.96 -17.33
C MET A 243 -12.49 -36.74 -17.26
N CYS A 244 -12.56 -35.97 -16.18
CA CYS A 244 -11.67 -34.82 -15.97
C CYS A 244 -10.23 -35.24 -15.75
N VAL A 245 -9.97 -36.27 -14.92
CA VAL A 245 -8.61 -36.79 -14.71
C VAL A 245 -8.02 -37.31 -16.02
N SER A 246 -8.80 -38.05 -16.82
CA SER A 246 -8.37 -38.51 -18.14
C SER A 246 -8.06 -37.33 -19.08
N GLY A 247 -8.93 -36.31 -19.14
CA GLY A 247 -8.70 -35.10 -19.92
C GLY A 247 -7.49 -34.27 -19.44
N LEU A 248 -7.24 -34.23 -18.13
CA LEU A 248 -6.09 -33.55 -17.55
C LEU A 248 -4.78 -34.26 -17.86
N VAL A 249 -4.74 -35.58 -17.72
CA VAL A 249 -3.56 -36.40 -18.04
C VAL A 249 -3.20 -36.28 -19.52
N THR A 250 -4.21 -36.36 -20.40
CA THR A 250 -4.00 -36.20 -21.86
C THR A 250 -3.57 -34.79 -22.25
N GLY A 251 -4.15 -33.75 -21.63
CA GLY A 251 -3.72 -32.37 -21.85
C GLY A 251 -2.31 -32.09 -21.33
N TRP A 252 -1.96 -32.64 -20.16
CA TRP A 252 -0.62 -32.51 -19.58
C TRP A 252 0.44 -33.20 -20.44
N GLN A 253 0.17 -34.42 -20.90
CA GLN A 253 1.08 -35.16 -21.79
C GLN A 253 1.27 -34.49 -23.16
N ALA A 254 0.32 -33.69 -23.61
CA ALA A 254 0.36 -32.98 -24.89
C ALA A 254 0.93 -31.56 -24.79
N ASP A 255 1.39 -31.11 -23.61
CA ASP A 255 1.91 -29.75 -23.41
C ASP A 255 3.40 -29.63 -23.83
N ASP A 256 3.61 -29.29 -25.10
CA ASP A 256 4.94 -29.14 -25.70
C ASP A 256 5.77 -27.99 -25.09
N THR A 257 5.13 -27.04 -24.38
CA THR A 257 5.81 -25.90 -23.73
C THR A 257 6.72 -26.35 -22.58
N VAL A 258 6.49 -27.54 -22.04
CA VAL A 258 7.31 -28.13 -20.96
C VAL A 258 7.83 -29.52 -21.27
N HIS A 259 7.25 -30.21 -22.26
CA HIS A 259 7.62 -31.57 -22.63
C HIS A 259 8.50 -31.68 -23.87
N SER A 260 8.55 -30.67 -24.75
CA SER A 260 9.36 -30.75 -25.97
C SER A 260 10.87 -30.75 -25.68
N ALA A 261 11.66 -31.34 -26.59
CA ALA A 261 13.11 -31.34 -26.49
C ALA A 261 13.67 -29.91 -26.41
N ALA A 262 13.11 -28.99 -27.20
CA ALA A 262 13.44 -27.58 -27.18
C ALA A 262 13.17 -26.95 -25.81
N ALA A 263 11.97 -27.14 -25.25
CA ALA A 263 11.61 -26.59 -23.94
C ALA A 263 12.50 -27.12 -22.79
N ASN A 264 12.81 -28.42 -22.81
CA ASN A 264 13.69 -29.02 -21.81
C ASN A 264 15.10 -28.44 -21.88
N TYR A 265 15.66 -28.34 -23.09
CA TYR A 265 16.98 -27.77 -23.33
C TYR A 265 17.04 -26.31 -22.87
N LEU A 266 16.13 -25.50 -23.40
CA LEU A 266 16.04 -24.07 -23.11
C LEU A 266 15.94 -23.83 -21.60
N ALA A 267 15.05 -24.53 -20.89
CA ALA A 267 14.91 -24.40 -19.45
C ALA A 267 16.25 -24.58 -18.72
N VAL A 268 17.01 -25.62 -19.04
CA VAL A 268 18.29 -25.93 -18.37
C VAL A 268 19.40 -24.97 -18.75
N PHE A 269 19.61 -24.75 -20.05
CA PHE A 269 20.77 -24.04 -20.58
C PHE A 269 20.63 -22.52 -20.53
N GLN A 270 19.41 -21.98 -20.49
CA GLN A 270 19.16 -20.55 -20.33
C GLN A 270 18.58 -20.19 -18.95
N GLY A 271 18.16 -21.18 -18.15
CA GLY A 271 17.61 -20.97 -16.80
C GLY A 271 18.48 -21.53 -15.68
N TYR A 272 18.44 -22.85 -15.49
CA TYR A 272 19.06 -23.51 -14.33
C TYR A 272 20.59 -23.33 -14.26
N LEU A 273 21.30 -23.57 -15.37
CA LEU A 273 22.75 -23.48 -15.42
C LEU A 273 23.25 -22.05 -15.25
N PRO A 274 22.71 -21.04 -15.97
CA PRO A 274 23.07 -19.66 -15.73
C PRO A 274 22.80 -19.21 -14.29
N ALA A 275 21.73 -19.68 -13.65
CA ALA A 275 21.37 -19.28 -12.29
C ALA A 275 22.18 -19.98 -11.19
N SER A 276 22.93 -21.03 -11.51
CA SER A 276 23.76 -21.71 -10.53
C SER A 276 25.05 -20.94 -10.25
N GLU A 277 25.45 -20.87 -8.97
CA GLU A 277 26.76 -20.35 -8.57
C GLU A 277 27.90 -21.24 -9.07
N LYS A 278 27.62 -22.54 -9.28
CA LYS A 278 28.58 -23.54 -9.77
C LYS A 278 27.93 -24.40 -10.86
N PRO A 279 28.03 -23.97 -12.12
CA PRO A 279 27.43 -24.69 -13.25
C PRO A 279 27.98 -26.12 -13.43
N GLU A 280 29.23 -26.40 -13.05
CA GLU A 280 29.80 -27.75 -13.17
C GLU A 280 29.11 -28.76 -12.24
N GLU A 281 28.95 -28.39 -10.96
CA GLU A 281 28.21 -29.20 -9.98
C GLU A 281 26.74 -29.40 -10.40
N THR A 282 26.18 -28.43 -11.13
CA THR A 282 24.79 -28.49 -11.63
C THR A 282 24.64 -29.41 -12.83
N LEU A 283 25.61 -29.42 -13.75
CA LEU A 283 25.66 -30.39 -14.84
C LEU A 283 25.82 -31.81 -14.30
N GLU A 284 26.72 -32.02 -13.33
CA GLU A 284 26.91 -33.31 -12.67
C GLU A 284 25.61 -33.79 -12.01
N ALA A 285 24.93 -32.91 -11.27
CA ALA A 285 23.66 -33.22 -10.62
C ALA A 285 22.51 -33.50 -11.61
N LEU A 286 22.57 -32.94 -12.82
CA LEU A 286 21.63 -33.25 -13.91
C LEU A 286 22.04 -34.49 -14.73
N GLY A 287 23.25 -35.03 -14.51
CA GLY A 287 23.77 -36.18 -15.26
C GLY A 287 24.30 -35.82 -16.65
N LEU A 288 24.75 -34.58 -16.85
CA LEU A 288 25.32 -34.08 -18.10
C LEU A 288 26.85 -33.91 -18.00
N PRO A 289 27.60 -34.19 -19.07
CA PRO A 289 29.05 -34.02 -19.07
C PRO A 289 29.47 -32.55 -19.12
N GLU A 290 30.68 -32.27 -18.64
CA GLU A 290 31.25 -30.91 -18.52
C GLU A 290 31.40 -30.20 -19.87
N SER A 291 31.44 -30.94 -21.00
CA SER A 291 31.47 -30.36 -22.36
C SER A 291 30.29 -29.42 -22.65
N TYR A 292 29.17 -29.59 -21.95
CA TYR A 292 27.97 -28.76 -22.08
C TYR A 292 28.11 -27.37 -21.43
N LEU A 293 29.17 -27.09 -20.67
CA LEU A 293 29.45 -25.74 -20.15
C LEU A 293 29.56 -24.70 -21.29
N ALA A 294 30.13 -25.11 -22.42
CA ALA A 294 30.33 -24.24 -23.58
C ALA A 294 29.02 -23.86 -24.30
N ASP A 295 27.91 -24.53 -23.98
CA ASP A 295 26.60 -24.32 -24.60
C ASP A 295 25.62 -23.57 -23.68
N ILE A 296 26.05 -23.17 -22.48
CA ILE A 296 25.26 -22.34 -21.56
C ILE A 296 24.87 -21.01 -22.24
N GLY A 297 23.60 -20.64 -22.16
CA GLY A 297 23.04 -19.43 -22.73
C GLY A 297 22.57 -19.54 -24.19
N LYS A 298 22.97 -20.58 -24.92
CA LYS A 298 22.59 -20.76 -26.33
C LYS A 298 21.11 -21.15 -26.47
N SER A 299 20.43 -20.63 -27.49
CA SER A 299 19.04 -20.98 -27.79
C SER A 299 18.98 -22.23 -28.66
N TYR A 300 18.07 -23.17 -28.35
CA TYR A 300 17.83 -24.39 -29.14
C TYR A 300 17.65 -24.15 -30.65
N TYR A 301 17.19 -22.95 -31.03
CA TYR A 301 16.92 -22.55 -32.41
C TYR A 301 18.12 -21.92 -33.14
N GLU A 302 19.28 -21.79 -32.50
CA GLU A 302 20.49 -21.28 -33.16
C GLU A 302 21.01 -22.23 -34.25
N PRO A 303 21.78 -21.71 -35.24
CA PRO A 303 22.44 -22.55 -36.23
C PRO A 303 23.33 -23.62 -35.58
N SER A 304 23.38 -24.82 -36.15
CA SER A 304 24.17 -25.95 -35.63
C SER A 304 25.64 -25.64 -35.40
N GLU A 305 26.21 -24.76 -36.23
CA GLU A 305 27.60 -24.31 -36.16
C GLU A 305 27.94 -23.58 -34.85
N ASN A 306 26.94 -23.06 -34.15
CA ASN A 306 27.14 -22.35 -32.88
C ASN A 306 27.28 -23.30 -31.68
N PHE A 307 27.01 -24.60 -31.83
CA PHE A 307 27.02 -25.56 -30.72
C PHE A 307 28.30 -26.38 -30.64
N VAL A 308 28.76 -26.63 -29.42
CA VAL A 308 29.77 -27.68 -29.17
C VAL A 308 29.09 -29.04 -29.08
N ASN A 309 27.92 -29.10 -28.45
CA ASN A 309 27.06 -30.28 -28.42
C ASN A 309 25.67 -29.88 -28.97
N ASP A 310 25.45 -30.03 -30.29
CA ASP A 310 24.17 -29.62 -30.89
C ASP A 310 23.02 -30.47 -30.31
N PRO A 311 22.00 -29.85 -29.69
CA PRO A 311 20.90 -30.59 -29.07
C PRO A 311 19.97 -31.31 -30.05
N ARG A 312 20.16 -31.12 -31.36
CA ARG A 312 19.41 -31.79 -32.45
C ARG A 312 20.15 -33.00 -33.01
N ASP A 313 21.44 -33.17 -32.70
CA ASP A 313 22.18 -34.36 -33.07
C ASP A 313 21.64 -35.58 -32.32
N ALA A 314 21.53 -36.72 -33.00
CA ALA A 314 20.85 -37.90 -32.45
C ALA A 314 21.43 -38.38 -31.10
N GLU A 315 22.74 -38.33 -30.92
CA GLU A 315 23.43 -38.73 -29.69
C GLU A 315 23.15 -37.76 -28.53
N ASN A 316 23.35 -36.46 -28.77
CA ASN A 316 23.09 -35.40 -27.79
C ASN A 316 21.60 -35.29 -27.44
N ALA A 317 20.72 -35.39 -28.42
CA ALA A 317 19.27 -35.39 -28.22
C ALA A 317 18.83 -36.56 -27.33
N THR A 318 19.42 -37.75 -27.50
CA THR A 318 19.14 -38.91 -26.64
C THR A 318 19.61 -38.65 -25.21
N LEU A 319 20.85 -38.21 -25.04
CA LEU A 319 21.43 -37.90 -23.73
C LEU A 319 20.64 -36.81 -22.98
N LEU A 320 20.27 -35.73 -23.68
CA LEU A 320 19.47 -34.64 -23.12
C LEU A 320 18.06 -35.13 -22.77
N ASN A 321 17.37 -35.85 -23.65
CA ASN A 321 16.02 -36.36 -23.35
C ASN A 321 16.02 -37.31 -22.14
N GLU A 322 17.07 -38.11 -21.96
CA GLU A 322 17.20 -38.97 -20.79
C GLU A 322 17.44 -38.17 -19.50
N ASN A 323 18.27 -37.13 -19.53
CA ASN A 323 18.80 -36.47 -18.33
C ASN A 323 18.08 -35.18 -17.91
N ILE A 324 17.52 -34.43 -18.86
CA ILE A 324 16.82 -33.16 -18.59
C ILE A 324 15.32 -33.23 -18.88
N SER A 325 14.75 -34.43 -18.87
CA SER A 325 13.29 -34.61 -18.91
C SER A 325 12.60 -33.83 -17.78
N LEU A 326 11.35 -33.41 -18.01
CA LEU A 326 10.57 -32.63 -17.04
C LEU A 326 10.58 -33.23 -15.62
N GLY A 327 10.41 -34.55 -15.51
CA GLY A 327 10.42 -35.24 -14.21
C GLY A 327 11.74 -35.09 -13.45
N LYS A 328 12.87 -35.17 -14.17
CA LYS A 328 14.21 -34.96 -13.59
C LYS A 328 14.43 -33.48 -13.24
N ARG A 329 14.01 -32.53 -14.07
CA ARG A 329 14.12 -31.09 -13.80
C ARG A 329 13.30 -30.65 -12.57
N VAL A 330 12.07 -31.15 -12.44
CA VAL A 330 11.23 -30.89 -11.26
C VAL A 330 11.86 -31.49 -10.00
N LYS A 331 12.37 -32.73 -10.08
CA LYS A 331 13.09 -33.36 -8.97
C LYS A 331 14.32 -32.55 -8.57
N PHE A 332 15.12 -32.12 -9.54
CA PHE A 332 16.29 -31.26 -9.32
C PHE A 332 15.90 -29.94 -8.63
N ALA A 333 14.87 -29.24 -9.13
CA ALA A 333 14.41 -27.97 -8.56
C ALA A 333 13.98 -28.10 -7.08
N ILE A 334 13.37 -29.23 -6.71
CA ILE A 334 12.99 -29.53 -5.32
C ILE A 334 14.23 -29.78 -4.44
N GLN A 335 15.25 -30.47 -4.98
CA GLN A 335 16.48 -30.79 -4.24
C GLN A 335 17.43 -29.58 -4.13
N HIS A 336 17.37 -28.65 -5.07
CA HIS A 336 18.25 -27.48 -5.18
C HIS A 336 17.45 -26.16 -5.21
N PRO A 337 16.71 -25.82 -4.13
CA PRO A 337 15.87 -24.62 -4.10
C PRO A 337 16.65 -23.31 -4.22
N ALA A 338 17.96 -23.33 -3.91
CA ALA A 338 18.86 -22.18 -4.10
C ALA A 338 18.95 -21.76 -5.58
N VAL A 339 18.96 -22.71 -6.52
CA VAL A 339 19.00 -22.42 -7.96
C VAL A 339 17.70 -21.74 -8.41
N VAL A 340 16.55 -22.18 -7.88
CA VAL A 340 15.25 -21.54 -8.18
C VAL A 340 15.17 -20.14 -7.58
N ARG A 341 15.72 -19.92 -6.39
CA ARG A 341 15.84 -18.58 -5.80
C ARG A 341 16.74 -17.69 -6.65
N ALA A 342 17.93 -18.16 -7.03
CA ALA A 342 18.84 -17.40 -7.88
C ALA A 342 18.23 -17.10 -9.26
N MET A 343 17.43 -18.02 -9.84
CA MET A 343 16.65 -17.73 -11.05
C MET A 343 15.67 -16.57 -10.82
N MET A 344 15.00 -16.52 -9.67
CA MET A 344 14.08 -15.45 -9.32
C MET A 344 14.81 -14.12 -9.16
N ASP A 345 15.96 -14.12 -8.48
CA ASP A 345 16.80 -12.93 -8.25
C ASP A 345 17.37 -12.40 -9.58
N LYS A 346 17.88 -13.27 -10.46
CA LYS A 346 18.39 -12.87 -11.79
C LYS A 346 17.30 -12.30 -12.68
N ASN A 347 16.06 -12.76 -12.52
CA ASN A 347 14.91 -12.26 -13.26
C ASN A 347 14.16 -11.13 -12.52
N GLN A 348 14.71 -10.59 -11.42
CA GLN A 348 14.05 -9.58 -10.60
C GLN A 348 13.66 -8.35 -11.42
N SER A 349 14.53 -7.83 -12.30
CA SER A 349 14.22 -6.68 -13.16
C SER A 349 13.07 -6.95 -14.13
N ALA A 350 13.05 -8.15 -14.75
CA ALA A 350 11.97 -8.62 -15.62
C ALA A 350 10.66 -8.83 -14.84
N LEU A 351 10.72 -9.12 -13.54
CA LEU A 351 9.57 -9.28 -12.65
C LEU A 351 9.07 -7.94 -12.07
N GLN A 352 9.96 -6.97 -11.82
CA GLN A 352 9.66 -5.65 -11.25
C GLN A 352 9.04 -4.68 -12.27
N ASN A 353 9.47 -4.71 -13.53
CA ASN A 353 8.99 -3.77 -14.54
C ASN A 353 7.64 -4.19 -15.10
N ALA A 354 6.55 -3.74 -14.48
CA ALA A 354 5.21 -3.93 -15.01
C ALA A 354 4.92 -3.05 -16.25
N ASP A 355 5.93 -2.42 -16.84
CA ASP A 355 5.83 -1.61 -18.06
C ASP A 355 6.46 -2.30 -19.30
N SER A 356 7.24 -3.38 -19.12
CA SER A 356 7.96 -4.10 -20.20
C SER A 356 7.09 -5.20 -20.82
N TRP A 357 6.02 -4.80 -21.49
CA TRP A 357 5.18 -5.72 -22.26
C TRP A 357 5.54 -5.61 -23.73
N TYR A 358 5.61 -6.74 -24.44
CA TYR A 358 5.66 -6.77 -25.90
C TYR A 358 4.27 -6.48 -26.48
N LEU A 359 3.75 -5.27 -26.21
CA LEU A 359 2.50 -4.78 -26.74
C LEU A 359 2.82 -3.80 -27.85
N ALA A 360 2.40 -4.14 -29.07
CA ALA A 360 2.49 -3.24 -30.22
C ALA A 360 1.14 -2.55 -30.44
N ASP A 361 1.18 -1.24 -30.70
CA ASP A 361 0.03 -0.51 -31.24
C ASP A 361 -0.18 -0.83 -32.73
N ASP A 362 -1.21 -0.24 -33.35
CA ASP A 362 -1.54 -0.43 -34.77
C ASP A 362 -0.39 0.01 -35.71
N ALA A 363 0.63 0.74 -35.20
CA ALA A 363 1.82 1.18 -35.93
C ALA A 363 3.09 0.38 -35.59
N GLY A 364 3.00 -0.65 -34.73
CA GLY A 364 4.14 -1.48 -34.33
C GLY A 364 4.98 -0.91 -33.19
N ASN A 365 4.58 0.21 -32.57
CA ASN A 365 5.34 0.82 -31.47
C ASN A 365 5.05 0.09 -30.15
N ALA A 366 6.09 -0.09 -29.34
CA ALA A 366 5.94 -0.60 -27.97
C ALA A 366 5.22 0.44 -27.09
N VAL A 367 4.07 0.08 -26.52
CA VAL A 367 3.28 0.98 -25.66
C VAL A 367 3.21 0.46 -24.23
N SER A 368 3.83 1.19 -23.29
CA SER A 368 3.62 0.99 -21.86
C SER A 368 2.26 1.57 -21.47
N SER A 369 1.40 0.79 -20.81
CA SER A 369 0.14 1.31 -20.29
C SER A 369 -0.16 0.74 -18.90
N ARG A 370 -0.60 1.62 -18.00
CA ARG A 370 -0.98 1.27 -16.63
C ARG A 370 -2.47 1.38 -16.47
N SER A 371 -3.10 0.33 -15.93
CA SER A 371 -4.50 0.45 -15.50
C SER A 371 -4.59 1.24 -14.20
N PRO A 372 -5.69 1.97 -13.94
CA PRO A 372 -5.90 2.67 -12.67
C PRO A 372 -5.84 1.74 -11.47
N LEU A 373 -6.32 0.50 -11.59
CA LEU A 373 -6.18 -0.50 -10.53
C LEU A 373 -4.73 -0.91 -10.37
N HIS A 374 -3.99 -1.11 -11.46
CA HIS A 374 -2.58 -1.44 -11.37
C HIS A 374 -1.80 -0.30 -10.71
N THR A 375 -2.02 0.96 -11.08
CA THR A 375 -1.45 2.11 -10.38
C THR A 375 -1.83 2.12 -8.91
N VAL A 376 -3.10 1.86 -8.57
CA VAL A 376 -3.54 1.80 -7.16
C VAL A 376 -2.91 0.62 -6.42
N LEU A 377 -2.86 -0.57 -7.01
CA LEU A 377 -2.27 -1.77 -6.43
C LEU A 377 -0.75 -1.66 -6.35
N GLU A 378 -0.08 -1.02 -7.30
CA GLU A 378 1.36 -0.73 -7.31
C GLU A 378 1.69 0.36 -6.29
N THR A 379 0.84 1.39 -6.14
CA THR A 379 0.99 2.44 -5.10
C THR A 379 0.70 1.88 -3.71
N ILE A 380 -0.20 0.90 -3.61
CA ILE A 380 -0.52 0.23 -2.37
C ILE A 380 0.59 -0.79 -2.09
N PHE A 381 0.74 -1.82 -2.92
CA PHE A 381 1.56 -3.05 -2.80
C PHE A 381 3.01 -2.97 -3.30
N GLY A 382 3.42 -1.94 -4.02
CA GLY A 382 4.75 -1.85 -4.65
C GLY A 382 4.82 -2.52 -6.02
N ARG A 383 5.94 -2.31 -6.73
CA ARG A 383 6.20 -2.87 -8.07
C ARG A 383 6.60 -4.36 -8.07
N ASP A 384 6.90 -4.94 -6.92
CA ASP A 384 7.62 -6.20 -6.86
C ASP A 384 6.71 -7.44 -6.61
N HIS A 385 6.98 -8.52 -7.34
CA HIS A 385 6.31 -9.82 -7.22
C HIS A 385 6.47 -10.46 -5.82
N HIS A 386 7.59 -10.15 -5.14
CA HIS A 386 7.77 -10.53 -3.74
C HIS A 386 6.71 -9.91 -2.83
N ALA A 387 6.33 -8.66 -3.09
CA ALA A 387 5.29 -8.00 -2.31
C ALA A 387 3.95 -8.72 -2.47
N ILE A 388 3.55 -9.06 -3.70
CA ILE A 388 2.31 -9.81 -3.97
C ILE A 388 2.29 -11.16 -3.23
N SER A 389 3.42 -11.87 -3.23
CA SER A 389 3.56 -13.15 -2.52
C SER A 389 3.46 -12.99 -1.01
N CYS A 390 4.13 -11.99 -0.43
CA CYS A 390 4.01 -11.62 0.98
C CYS A 390 2.57 -11.26 1.36
N TRP A 391 1.85 -10.55 0.50
CA TRP A 391 0.43 -10.21 0.73
C TRP A 391 -0.47 -11.43 0.70
N CYS A 392 -0.22 -12.37 -0.21
CA CYS A 392 -0.93 -13.64 -0.21
C CYS A 392 -0.66 -14.43 1.08
N LEU A 393 0.57 -14.39 1.62
CA LEU A 393 0.93 -15.01 2.90
C LEU A 393 0.25 -14.33 4.08
N ILE A 394 0.20 -13.00 4.12
CA ILE A 394 -0.51 -12.23 5.16
C ILE A 394 -2.01 -12.53 5.10
N CYS A 395 -2.60 -12.55 3.91
CA CYS A 395 -4.00 -12.89 3.71
C CYS A 395 -4.29 -14.34 4.14
N ALA A 396 -3.39 -15.28 3.84
CA ALA A 396 -3.46 -16.66 4.29
C ALA A 396 -3.39 -16.74 5.82
N ALA A 397 -2.43 -16.06 6.45
CA ALA A 397 -2.28 -16.01 7.90
C ALA A 397 -3.51 -15.41 8.59
N LEU A 398 -4.05 -14.31 8.04
CA LEU A 398 -5.30 -13.71 8.53
C LEU A 398 -6.47 -14.69 8.41
N LEU A 399 -6.61 -15.40 7.29
CA LEU A 399 -7.67 -16.42 7.14
C LEU A 399 -7.51 -17.56 8.15
N VAL A 400 -6.29 -18.03 8.41
CA VAL A 400 -5.97 -19.08 9.39
C VAL A 400 -6.29 -18.62 10.82
N LEU A 401 -5.82 -17.44 11.21
CA LEU A 401 -6.08 -16.86 12.55
C LEU A 401 -7.57 -16.64 12.80
N LEU A 402 -8.33 -16.40 11.75
CA LEU A 402 -9.76 -16.12 11.83
C LEU A 402 -10.63 -17.38 11.69
N LEU A 403 -10.09 -18.50 11.20
CA LEU A 403 -10.80 -19.79 11.01
C LEU A 403 -11.53 -20.28 12.28
N PRO A 404 -10.92 -20.24 13.49
CA PRO A 404 -11.57 -20.66 14.74
C PRO A 404 -12.83 -19.83 15.08
N ILE A 405 -12.87 -18.57 14.66
CA ILE A 405 -13.99 -17.65 14.93
C ILE A 405 -15.22 -18.00 14.05
N VAL A 406 -15.02 -18.69 12.92
CA VAL A 406 -16.06 -18.99 11.91
C VAL A 406 -16.74 -20.34 12.14
N GLN A 407 -16.31 -21.14 13.12
CA GLN A 407 -16.72 -22.53 13.33
C GLN A 407 -18.24 -22.78 13.49
N ARG A 408 -19.06 -21.72 13.60
CA ARG A 408 -20.52 -21.82 13.73
C ARG A 408 -21.28 -22.03 12.40
N GLN A 409 -20.63 -21.97 11.23
CA GLN A 409 -21.28 -22.26 9.94
C GLN A 409 -20.34 -22.97 8.95
N SER A 410 -20.65 -24.23 8.62
CA SER A 410 -19.85 -25.08 7.73
C SER A 410 -19.53 -24.43 6.37
N ALA A 411 -20.51 -23.81 5.71
CA ALA A 411 -20.30 -23.21 4.37
C ALA A 411 -19.27 -22.05 4.36
N SER A 412 -19.10 -21.33 5.46
CA SER A 412 -18.10 -20.25 5.54
C SER A 412 -16.71 -20.78 5.86
N VAL A 413 -16.61 -21.87 6.61
CA VAL A 413 -15.34 -22.60 6.79
C VAL A 413 -14.88 -23.19 5.46
N MET A 414 -15.80 -23.78 4.68
CA MET A 414 -15.52 -24.31 3.34
C MET A 414 -15.01 -23.22 2.39
N LEU A 415 -15.65 -22.05 2.39
CA LEU A 415 -15.20 -20.92 1.57
C LEU A 415 -13.82 -20.39 2.00
N CYS A 416 -13.56 -20.24 3.30
CA CYS A 416 -12.24 -19.81 3.79
C CYS A 416 -11.15 -20.82 3.47
N ALA A 417 -11.43 -22.13 3.61
CA ALA A 417 -10.49 -23.19 3.25
C ALA A 417 -10.16 -23.18 1.75
N PHE A 418 -11.17 -23.04 0.89
CA PHE A 418 -10.95 -22.90 -0.55
C PHE A 418 -10.06 -21.69 -0.88
N LEU A 419 -10.38 -20.51 -0.34
CA LEU A 419 -9.62 -19.29 -0.62
C LEU A 419 -8.18 -19.36 -0.08
N LEU A 420 -7.97 -20.02 1.06
CA LEU A 420 -6.63 -20.28 1.59
C LEU A 420 -5.79 -21.11 0.62
N VAL A 421 -6.36 -22.16 0.03
CA VAL A 421 -5.63 -23.01 -0.92
C VAL A 421 -5.39 -22.28 -2.25
N VAL A 422 -6.31 -21.41 -2.70
CA VAL A 422 -6.08 -20.53 -3.87
C VAL A 422 -4.93 -19.55 -3.60
N LEU A 423 -4.84 -18.97 -2.40
CA LEU A 423 -3.74 -18.09 -1.99
C LEU A 423 -2.39 -18.82 -2.01
N LEU A 424 -2.33 -20.04 -1.46
CA LEU A 424 -1.11 -20.86 -1.48
C LEU A 424 -0.70 -21.23 -2.91
N GLY A 425 -1.65 -21.61 -3.76
CA GLY A 425 -1.38 -21.89 -5.18
C GLY A 425 -0.90 -20.66 -5.94
N THR A 426 -1.39 -19.46 -5.59
CA THR A 426 -0.92 -18.19 -6.17
C THR A 426 0.54 -17.89 -5.79
N ILE A 427 0.93 -18.14 -4.54
CA ILE A 427 2.32 -17.99 -4.09
C ILE A 427 3.23 -19.00 -4.80
N GLY A 428 2.75 -20.23 -5.00
CA GLY A 428 3.49 -21.29 -5.67
C GLY A 428 3.58 -21.14 -7.20
N TYR A 429 2.80 -20.26 -7.83
CA TYR A 429 2.70 -20.14 -9.28
C TYR A 429 4.02 -19.71 -9.94
N LEU A 430 4.68 -18.67 -9.40
CA LEU A 430 5.91 -18.14 -9.99
C LEU A 430 7.11 -19.09 -9.78
N PRO A 431 7.37 -19.64 -8.56
CA PRO A 431 8.41 -20.64 -8.38
C PRO A 431 8.18 -21.89 -9.22
N LEU A 432 6.92 -22.33 -9.37
CA LEU A 432 6.59 -23.46 -10.25
C LEU A 432 6.91 -23.12 -11.71
N THR A 433 6.58 -21.91 -12.17
CA THR A 433 6.89 -21.49 -13.55
C THR A 433 8.40 -21.52 -13.81
N LEU A 434 9.22 -20.98 -12.90
CA LEU A 434 10.68 -21.03 -13.00
C LEU A 434 11.17 -22.48 -13.02
N ALA A 435 10.62 -23.34 -12.16
CA ALA A 435 10.94 -24.77 -12.12
C ALA A 435 10.42 -25.58 -13.32
N LEU A 436 9.49 -25.07 -14.11
CA LEU A 436 8.98 -25.75 -15.31
C LEU A 436 9.68 -25.27 -16.58
N THR A 437 10.04 -24.00 -16.65
CA THR A 437 10.47 -23.34 -17.91
C THR A 437 11.86 -22.70 -17.85
N GLY A 438 12.52 -22.69 -16.68
CA GLY A 438 13.79 -21.99 -16.50
C GLY A 438 13.69 -20.45 -16.58
N GLY A 439 12.48 -19.89 -16.60
CA GLY A 439 12.25 -18.44 -16.68
C GLY A 439 12.09 -17.88 -18.10
N ILE A 440 12.04 -18.73 -19.12
CA ILE A 440 11.94 -18.30 -20.52
C ILE A 440 10.55 -17.74 -20.84
N ASP A 441 9.51 -18.37 -20.29
CA ASP A 441 8.13 -17.91 -20.41
C ASP A 441 7.75 -16.89 -19.32
N LEU A 442 8.72 -16.36 -18.56
CA LEU A 442 8.40 -15.54 -17.40
C LEU A 442 7.64 -14.26 -17.78
N LEU A 443 7.96 -13.67 -18.93
CA LEU A 443 7.26 -12.48 -19.45
C LEU A 443 5.84 -12.80 -19.91
N THR A 444 5.58 -14.02 -20.38
CA THR A 444 4.24 -14.44 -20.83
C THR A 444 3.34 -14.82 -19.66
N VAL A 445 3.89 -15.38 -18.58
CA VAL A 445 3.13 -15.83 -17.39
C VAL A 445 3.04 -14.79 -16.27
N LYS A 446 3.95 -13.81 -16.22
CA LYS A 446 3.91 -12.66 -15.29
C LYS A 446 2.52 -12.01 -15.18
N PRO A 447 1.80 -11.71 -16.28
CA PRO A 447 0.48 -11.08 -16.23
C PRO A 447 -0.52 -11.89 -15.40
N MET A 448 -0.43 -13.21 -15.52
CA MET A 448 -1.26 -14.16 -14.79
C MET A 448 -0.93 -14.15 -13.30
N ALA A 449 0.35 -14.09 -12.92
CA ALA A 449 0.78 -13.97 -11.53
C ALA A 449 0.24 -12.69 -10.87
N PHE A 450 0.31 -11.56 -11.57
CA PHE A 450 -0.26 -10.29 -11.09
C PHE A 450 -1.80 -10.35 -10.98
N LEU A 451 -2.48 -10.94 -11.97
CA LEU A 451 -3.93 -11.12 -11.90
C LEU A 451 -4.33 -12.04 -10.73
N LEU A 452 -3.64 -13.17 -10.55
CA LEU A 452 -3.83 -14.08 -9.42
C LEU A 452 -3.66 -13.34 -8.10
N GLY A 453 -2.57 -12.59 -7.94
CA GLY A 453 -2.33 -11.74 -6.76
C GLY A 453 -3.41 -10.69 -6.52
N GLY A 454 -3.84 -9.98 -7.57
CA GLY A 454 -4.91 -8.99 -7.47
C GLY A 454 -6.26 -9.61 -7.09
N LEU A 455 -6.60 -10.74 -7.70
CA LEU A 455 -7.82 -11.50 -7.38
C LEU A 455 -7.76 -12.05 -5.95
N THR A 456 -6.64 -12.58 -5.49
CA THR A 456 -6.52 -13.12 -4.13
C THR A 456 -6.60 -12.03 -3.07
N VAL A 457 -6.00 -10.86 -3.29
CA VAL A 457 -6.15 -9.69 -2.41
C VAL A 457 -7.62 -9.24 -2.38
N LEU A 458 -8.27 -9.11 -3.54
CA LEU A 458 -9.69 -8.76 -3.62
C LEU A 458 -10.56 -9.76 -2.85
N MET A 459 -10.34 -11.07 -3.05
CA MET A 459 -11.07 -12.13 -2.35
C MET A 459 -10.80 -12.13 -0.84
N SER A 460 -9.59 -11.76 -0.42
CA SER A 460 -9.20 -11.64 0.98
C SER A 460 -9.86 -10.44 1.65
N LEU A 461 -9.93 -9.29 0.98
CA LEU A 461 -10.69 -8.11 1.45
C LEU A 461 -12.19 -8.41 1.54
N VAL A 462 -12.73 -9.09 0.53
CA VAL A 462 -14.13 -9.55 0.47
C VAL A 462 -14.44 -10.52 1.63
N SER A 463 -13.54 -11.47 1.88
CA SER A 463 -13.67 -12.45 2.97
C SER A 463 -13.51 -11.80 4.34
N GLY A 464 -12.54 -10.90 4.49
CA GLY A 464 -12.36 -10.05 5.66
C GLY A 464 -13.60 -9.22 5.95
N ALA A 465 -14.26 -8.64 4.94
CA ALA A 465 -15.50 -7.90 5.12
C ALA A 465 -16.69 -8.78 5.55
N VAL A 466 -16.82 -9.99 4.98
CA VAL A 466 -17.83 -10.99 5.38
C VAL A 466 -17.59 -11.44 6.83
N LEU A 467 -16.33 -11.65 7.18
CA LEU A 467 -15.89 -12.20 8.44
C LEU A 467 -15.93 -11.15 9.56
N LEU A 468 -15.51 -9.92 9.27
CA LEU A 468 -15.65 -8.76 10.16
C LEU A 468 -17.12 -8.50 10.47
N ARG A 469 -18.02 -8.60 9.48
CA ARG A 469 -19.47 -8.51 9.69
C ARG A 469 -19.99 -9.58 10.64
N ARG A 470 -19.40 -10.78 10.62
CA ARG A 470 -19.78 -11.90 11.49
C ARG A 470 -19.13 -11.82 12.86
N LEU A 471 -17.90 -11.34 12.97
CA LEU A 471 -17.27 -10.96 14.22
C LEU A 471 -18.11 -9.88 14.91
N MET A 472 -18.57 -8.86 14.17
CA MET A 472 -19.50 -7.85 14.67
C MET A 472 -20.83 -8.45 15.12
N ALA A 473 -21.37 -9.44 14.41
CA ALA A 473 -22.58 -10.16 14.82
C ALA A 473 -22.36 -11.03 16.07
N TRP A 474 -21.21 -11.69 16.19
CA TRP A 474 -20.84 -12.49 17.36
C TRP A 474 -20.61 -11.62 18.60
N LEU A 475 -19.90 -10.50 18.44
CA LEU A 475 -19.74 -9.47 19.48
C LEU A 475 -21.08 -8.84 19.86
N SER A 476 -22.04 -8.77 18.94
CA SER A 476 -23.41 -8.34 19.19
C SER A 476 -24.24 -9.37 19.96
N VAL A 477 -23.92 -10.67 19.90
CA VAL A 477 -24.69 -11.74 20.57
C VAL A 477 -24.31 -11.90 22.05
N LYS A 478 -23.12 -11.43 22.48
CA LYS A 478 -22.76 -11.40 23.91
C LYS A 478 -23.47 -10.32 24.74
N ASN A 479 -24.39 -9.55 24.14
CA ASN A 479 -25.29 -8.63 24.84
C ASN A 479 -26.75 -8.86 24.35
N ALA A 480 -27.43 -9.89 24.86
CA ALA A 480 -28.90 -9.90 24.90
C ALA A 480 -29.31 -9.28 26.25
N LYS A 481 -30.14 -8.25 26.33
CA LYS A 481 -31.55 -8.21 25.94
C LYS A 481 -31.94 -6.82 25.41
N LEU A 482 -32.66 -6.76 24.30
CA LEU A 482 -33.96 -6.07 24.22
C LEU A 482 -34.65 -6.46 22.91
N ALA A 483 -35.87 -6.99 23.05
CA ALA A 483 -36.72 -7.44 21.95
C ALA A 483 -37.28 -6.25 21.15
N LEU A 484 -37.50 -6.45 19.85
CA LEU A 484 -38.47 -5.68 19.06
C LEU A 484 -38.95 -6.54 17.88
N PRO A 485 -40.28 -6.70 17.67
CA PRO A 485 -40.88 -7.08 16.39
C PRO A 485 -41.34 -5.80 15.65
N PRO A 486 -41.98 -5.89 14.47
CA PRO A 486 -41.40 -5.49 13.19
C PRO A 486 -41.99 -4.19 12.64
N CYS A 487 -41.32 -3.55 11.67
CA CYS A 487 -41.89 -3.35 10.33
C CYS A 487 -41.05 -2.46 9.40
N SER A 488 -41.42 -2.64 8.14
CA SER A 488 -40.87 -2.30 6.84
C SER A 488 -40.94 -0.84 6.41
N ALA A 489 -40.11 -0.56 5.39
CA ALA A 489 -40.45 0.11 4.12
C ALA A 489 -39.67 1.41 3.83
N GLY A 490 -39.34 1.59 2.55
CA GLY A 490 -38.81 2.82 1.97
C GLY A 490 -37.32 2.79 1.65
N ALA A 491 -36.99 2.30 0.46
CA ALA A 491 -35.64 2.25 -0.08
C ALA A 491 -35.31 3.55 -0.85
N SER A 492 -34.24 4.23 -0.43
CA SER A 492 -33.31 5.00 -1.28
C SER A 492 -32.17 5.50 -0.38
N GLY A 493 -30.92 5.42 -0.82
CA GLY A 493 -29.81 5.93 -0.03
C GLY A 493 -28.46 5.38 -0.45
N GLY A 494 -27.60 6.27 -0.96
CA GLY A 494 -26.23 5.98 -1.39
C GLY A 494 -25.30 5.51 -0.26
N LEU A 495 -23.99 5.53 -0.51
CA LEU A 495 -22.89 5.03 0.34
C LEU A 495 -23.06 5.29 1.86
N LEU A 496 -23.68 6.42 2.23
CA LEU A 496 -24.04 6.81 3.61
C LEU A 496 -25.09 5.91 4.30
N ALA A 497 -26.08 5.37 3.58
CA ALA A 497 -27.02 4.38 4.11
C ALA A 497 -26.36 3.01 4.33
N TYR A 498 -25.24 2.77 3.64
CA TYR A 498 -24.45 1.56 3.73
C TYR A 498 -23.61 1.52 5.02
N LEU A 499 -22.90 2.62 5.32
CA LEU A 499 -22.19 2.81 6.61
C LEU A 499 -23.16 2.73 7.80
N ARG A 500 -24.42 3.18 7.64
CA ARG A 500 -25.47 3.05 8.67
C ARG A 500 -25.81 1.60 9.03
N LYS A 501 -25.59 0.61 8.16
CA LYS A 501 -25.91 -0.81 8.42
C LYS A 501 -24.80 -1.61 9.11
N ILE A 502 -23.58 -1.06 9.20
CA ILE A 502 -22.46 -1.70 9.90
C ILE A 502 -22.59 -1.39 11.40
N ARG A 503 -22.91 -2.39 12.24
CA ARG A 503 -22.87 -2.26 13.72
C ARG A 503 -21.43 -2.50 14.19
N VAL A 504 -20.53 -1.55 13.93
CA VAL A 504 -19.21 -1.54 14.60
C VAL A 504 -19.44 -1.07 16.02
N THR A 505 -18.93 -1.79 17.02
CA THR A 505 -18.91 -1.32 18.42
C THR A 505 -17.66 -0.48 18.66
N GLN A 506 -17.59 0.25 19.77
CA GLN A 506 -16.37 0.98 20.17
C GLN A 506 -15.15 0.05 20.18
N LYS A 507 -15.27 -1.09 20.86
CA LYS A 507 -14.22 -2.13 20.90
C LYS A 507 -13.88 -2.68 19.51
N GLY A 508 -14.88 -2.89 18.66
CA GLY A 508 -14.67 -3.33 17.29
C GLY A 508 -13.93 -2.29 16.44
N THR A 509 -14.20 -1.00 16.65
CA THR A 509 -13.51 0.09 15.94
C THR A 509 -12.04 0.13 16.31
N VAL A 510 -11.74 0.09 17.61
CA VAL A 510 -10.36 0.05 18.13
C VAL A 510 -9.62 -1.18 17.60
N ALA A 511 -10.24 -2.36 17.63
CA ALA A 511 -9.63 -3.59 17.14
C ALA A 511 -9.31 -3.57 15.64
N ILE A 512 -10.20 -3.00 14.82
CA ILE A 512 -9.94 -2.85 13.37
C ILE A 512 -8.77 -1.90 13.13
N VAL A 513 -8.77 -0.73 13.76
CA VAL A 513 -7.69 0.24 13.61
C VAL A 513 -6.36 -0.35 14.09
N ALA A 514 -6.36 -1.08 15.21
CA ALA A 514 -5.16 -1.77 15.71
C ALA A 514 -4.61 -2.78 14.71
N LEU A 515 -5.48 -3.62 14.15
CA LEU A 515 -5.07 -4.63 13.16
C LEU A 515 -4.51 -3.98 11.89
N VAL A 516 -5.12 -2.88 11.42
CA VAL A 516 -4.58 -2.12 10.28
C VAL A 516 -3.25 -1.50 10.63
N CYS A 517 -3.10 -0.87 11.80
CA CYS A 517 -1.81 -0.29 12.21
C CYS A 517 -0.71 -1.34 12.29
N VAL A 518 -0.95 -2.50 12.91
CA VAL A 518 0.03 -3.59 12.97
C VAL A 518 0.39 -4.09 11.57
N ALA A 519 -0.61 -4.31 10.71
CA ALA A 519 -0.36 -4.74 9.33
C ALA A 519 0.47 -3.72 8.55
N LEU A 520 0.18 -2.42 8.69
CA LEU A 520 0.93 -1.34 8.07
C LEU A 520 2.36 -1.25 8.62
N CYS A 521 2.56 -1.32 9.94
CA CYS A 521 3.90 -1.31 10.54
C CYS A 521 4.75 -2.49 10.03
N CYS A 522 4.19 -3.70 10.05
CA CYS A 522 4.88 -4.91 9.58
C CYS A 522 5.19 -4.82 8.09
N TRP A 523 4.24 -4.36 7.27
CA TRP A 523 4.45 -4.13 5.84
C TRP A 523 5.61 -3.19 5.57
N GLN A 524 5.66 -2.12 6.35
CA GLN A 524 6.57 -1.03 6.08
C GLN A 524 8.01 -1.32 6.53
N LEU A 525 8.18 -2.01 7.65
CA LEU A 525 9.49 -2.19 8.28
C LEU A 525 10.08 -3.60 8.15
N LEU A 526 9.29 -4.66 7.90
CA LEU A 526 9.85 -6.02 7.82
C LEU A 526 10.52 -6.39 6.48
N PRO A 527 10.16 -5.81 5.32
CA PRO A 527 10.88 -6.10 4.08
C PRO A 527 12.36 -5.72 4.18
N THR A 528 13.23 -6.47 3.47
CA THR A 528 14.67 -6.17 3.39
C THR A 528 14.90 -4.75 2.88
N GLU A 529 14.26 -4.42 1.75
CA GLU A 529 14.16 -3.06 1.24
C GLU A 529 13.03 -2.30 1.96
N HIS A 530 13.41 -1.52 2.95
CA HIS A 530 12.51 -0.63 3.68
C HIS A 530 13.05 0.79 3.72
N ILE A 531 12.16 1.75 3.94
CA ILE A 531 12.50 3.16 3.80
C ILE A 531 13.17 3.69 5.06
N GLY A 532 14.16 4.56 4.89
CA GLY A 532 14.81 5.28 5.98
C GLY A 532 15.25 6.68 5.56
N GLY A 533 15.61 7.48 6.57
CA GLY A 533 16.18 8.80 6.36
C GLY A 533 17.67 8.73 6.03
N VAL A 534 18.10 9.48 5.03
CA VAL A 534 19.51 9.62 4.66
C VAL A 534 20.13 10.78 5.44
N ASN A 535 21.35 10.59 5.94
CA ASN A 535 22.05 11.64 6.66
C ASN A 535 22.42 12.79 5.73
N ASN A 536 21.79 13.94 5.94
CA ASN A 536 22.07 15.20 5.24
C ASN A 536 23.08 16.09 6.00
N GLY A 537 23.88 15.49 6.90
CA GLY A 537 24.83 16.20 7.77
C GLY A 537 24.32 16.51 9.18
N ASP A 538 23.03 16.31 9.46
CA ASP A 538 22.46 16.60 10.78
C ASP A 538 22.58 15.44 11.79
N PHE A 539 22.86 14.20 11.37
CA PHE A 539 22.88 13.06 12.30
C PHE A 539 23.92 13.21 13.40
N GLY A 540 25.09 13.81 13.13
CA GLY A 540 26.15 14.03 14.12
C GLY A 540 25.66 14.73 15.39
N ARG A 541 24.88 15.81 15.22
CA ARG A 541 24.33 16.60 16.34
C ARG A 541 23.31 15.79 17.14
N MET A 542 22.50 15.00 16.44
CA MET A 542 21.50 14.13 17.07
C MET A 542 22.17 13.02 17.86
N MET A 543 23.16 12.35 17.27
CA MET A 543 23.96 11.30 17.91
C MET A 543 24.59 11.78 19.23
N GLU A 544 25.15 12.99 19.29
CA GLU A 544 25.70 13.54 20.54
C GLU A 544 24.63 13.66 21.65
N GLN A 545 23.45 14.16 21.30
CA GLN A 545 22.34 14.38 22.24
C GLN A 545 21.78 13.06 22.79
N ILE A 546 21.85 11.98 21.99
CA ILE A 546 21.37 10.65 22.39
C ILE A 546 22.47 9.62 22.69
N ASP A 547 23.74 10.05 22.69
CA ASP A 547 24.92 9.23 23.00
C ASP A 547 25.08 8.01 22.08
N LEU A 548 25.05 8.27 20.77
CA LEU A 548 25.38 7.33 19.71
C LEU A 548 26.68 7.76 18.99
N TYR A 549 27.31 6.82 18.30
CA TYR A 549 28.41 7.05 17.37
C TYR A 549 28.29 6.09 16.18
N TRP A 550 29.05 6.37 15.12
CA TRP A 550 29.07 5.55 13.91
C TRP A 550 29.50 4.10 14.20
N ALA A 551 28.82 3.14 13.58
CA ALA A 551 29.28 1.75 13.54
C ALA A 551 30.12 1.49 12.27
N GLN A 552 30.75 0.31 12.16
CA GLN A 552 31.33 -0.11 10.88
C GLN A 552 30.22 -0.43 9.86
N PRO A 553 30.39 -0.07 8.56
CA PRO A 553 31.60 0.46 7.93
C PRO A 553 31.77 1.99 8.01
N GLN A 554 30.77 2.75 8.45
CA GLN A 554 30.81 4.23 8.46
C GLN A 554 31.95 4.80 9.30
N LEU A 555 32.41 4.05 10.29
CA LEU A 555 33.56 4.43 11.12
C LEU A 555 34.90 4.36 10.34
N ASP A 556 35.00 3.48 9.34
CA ASP A 556 36.21 3.26 8.55
C ASP A 556 36.25 4.14 7.28
N ASP A 557 35.08 4.53 6.75
CA ASP A 557 34.94 5.37 5.56
C ASP A 557 33.97 6.54 5.79
N GLU A 558 34.52 7.72 6.05
CA GLU A 558 33.75 8.96 6.27
C GLU A 558 32.89 9.35 5.06
N SER A 559 33.25 8.94 3.84
CA SER A 559 32.46 9.26 2.64
C SER A 559 31.09 8.58 2.64
N THR A 560 30.92 7.49 3.40
CA THR A 560 29.64 6.79 3.56
C THR A 560 28.74 7.40 4.63
N GLN A 561 29.21 8.43 5.36
CA GLN A 561 28.44 9.07 6.42
C GLN A 561 27.46 10.13 5.90
N PHE A 562 27.74 10.77 4.76
CA PHE A 562 26.96 11.90 4.23
C PHE A 562 26.39 11.57 2.85
N GLU A 563 25.08 11.74 2.65
CA GLU A 563 24.39 11.55 1.36
C GLU A 563 24.76 10.26 0.60
N TRP A 564 25.03 9.17 1.34
CA TRP A 564 25.43 7.89 0.76
C TRP A 564 24.26 6.92 0.58
N GLY A 565 23.51 6.68 1.65
CA GLY A 565 22.41 5.72 1.73
C GLY A 565 21.77 5.77 3.11
N VAL A 566 20.80 4.88 3.39
CA VAL A 566 20.24 4.76 4.74
C VAL A 566 21.28 4.10 5.65
N VAL A 567 21.60 4.75 6.76
CA VAL A 567 22.43 4.16 7.82
C VAL A 567 21.54 3.76 8.97
N GLU A 568 21.47 2.46 9.26
CA GLU A 568 20.61 1.93 10.33
C GLU A 568 21.37 1.51 11.57
N ASP A 569 22.63 1.10 11.39
CA ASP A 569 23.47 0.57 12.45
C ASP A 569 24.34 1.65 13.08
N PHE A 570 24.21 1.79 14.40
CA PHE A 570 24.99 2.71 15.21
C PHE A 570 25.55 1.97 16.42
N SER A 571 26.56 2.57 17.04
CA SER A 571 27.17 2.05 18.26
C SER A 571 26.98 3.04 19.42
N TYR A 572 27.11 2.55 20.66
CA TYR A 572 26.91 3.32 21.88
C TYR A 572 27.92 2.91 22.97
N ARG A 573 28.25 3.83 23.90
CA ARG A 573 29.35 3.61 24.87
C ARG A 573 28.86 2.82 26.08
N GLU A 574 27.80 3.33 26.71
CA GLU A 574 27.15 2.64 27.81
C GLU A 574 25.77 2.16 27.36
N PRO A 575 25.18 1.12 27.94
CA PRO A 575 23.80 0.74 27.58
C PRO A 575 22.75 1.66 28.24
N PHE A 576 23.07 2.34 29.35
CA PHE A 576 22.07 3.10 30.13
C PHE A 576 22.61 4.36 30.82
N HIS A 577 22.14 5.55 30.41
CA HIS A 577 22.40 6.85 31.04
C HIS A 577 21.15 7.43 31.75
N PRO A 578 20.93 7.15 33.06
CA PRO A 578 19.72 7.55 33.77
C PRO A 578 19.53 9.07 33.89
N ALA A 579 20.61 9.84 34.00
CA ALA A 579 20.52 11.30 34.13
C ALA A 579 19.81 11.96 32.94
N ARG A 580 20.07 11.47 31.72
CA ARG A 580 19.46 11.97 30.47
C ARG A 580 17.97 11.66 30.32
N LEU A 581 17.44 10.71 31.10
CA LEU A 581 16.01 10.42 31.16
C LEU A 581 15.25 11.33 32.14
N THR A 582 15.96 12.16 32.91
CA THR A 582 15.39 13.05 33.92
C THR A 582 15.51 14.51 33.49
N SER A 583 15.14 15.44 34.37
CA SER A 583 15.39 16.88 34.18
C SER A 583 16.78 17.30 34.67
N ILE A 584 17.61 16.38 35.18
CA ILE A 584 18.99 16.69 35.62
C ILE A 584 19.85 17.05 34.40
N ASP A 585 19.73 16.27 33.33
CA ASP A 585 20.46 16.47 32.08
C ASP A 585 19.50 16.43 30.89
N PRO A 586 18.73 17.51 30.63
CA PRO A 586 17.71 17.49 29.59
C PRO A 586 18.36 17.43 28.20
N THR A 587 17.98 16.43 27.39
CA THR A 587 18.37 16.25 25.98
C THR A 587 17.13 16.06 25.10
N TYR A 588 17.33 15.89 23.78
CA TYR A 588 16.22 15.63 22.86
C TYR A 588 15.41 14.39 23.28
N SER A 589 14.10 14.45 23.09
CA SER A 589 13.19 13.37 23.50
C SER A 589 13.42 12.04 22.77
N LEU A 590 14.24 12.02 21.72
CA LEU A 590 14.64 10.78 21.04
C LEU A 590 15.49 9.88 21.96
N ILE A 591 16.05 10.41 23.06
CA ILE A 591 16.77 9.62 24.06
C ILE A 591 15.90 8.53 24.71
N PHE A 592 14.59 8.76 24.88
CA PHE A 592 13.68 7.82 25.51
C PHE A 592 13.53 6.51 24.70
N PRO A 593 13.10 6.55 23.43
CA PRO A 593 13.07 5.35 22.59
C PRO A 593 14.48 4.79 22.32
N SER A 594 15.51 5.64 22.16
CA SER A 594 16.88 5.20 21.97
C SER A 594 17.40 4.32 23.13
N MET A 595 17.11 4.70 24.37
CA MET A 595 17.47 3.91 25.55
C MET A 595 16.76 2.55 25.60
N LEU A 596 15.53 2.47 25.06
CA LEU A 596 14.82 1.19 24.94
C LEU A 596 15.44 0.31 23.85
N VAL A 597 15.88 0.88 22.72
CA VAL A 597 16.63 0.14 21.70
C VAL A 597 17.93 -0.40 22.29
N ARG A 598 18.72 0.44 22.98
CA ARG A 598 19.97 0.03 23.67
C ARG A 598 19.73 -1.12 24.64
N PHE A 599 18.63 -1.08 25.39
CA PHE A 599 18.24 -2.16 26.29
C PHE A 599 17.90 -3.46 25.54
N ILE A 600 17.20 -3.38 24.40
CA ILE A 600 16.89 -4.54 23.56
C ILE A 600 18.17 -5.11 22.94
N THR A 601 19.05 -4.24 22.40
CA THR A 601 20.35 -4.62 21.84
C THR A 601 21.23 -5.28 22.90
N LEU A 602 21.23 -4.79 24.14
CA LEU A 602 21.94 -5.43 25.26
C LEU A 602 21.45 -6.87 25.51
N LEU A 603 20.16 -7.14 25.35
CA LEU A 603 19.58 -8.48 25.55
C LEU A 603 19.77 -9.42 24.36
N THR A 604 19.85 -8.87 23.15
CA THR A 604 19.86 -9.65 21.89
C THR A 604 21.24 -9.78 21.26
N GLY A 605 22.19 -8.91 21.64
CA GLY A 605 23.47 -8.72 20.96
C GLY A 605 23.32 -7.89 19.68
N GLY A 606 24.41 -7.28 19.21
CA GLY A 606 24.46 -6.51 17.96
C GLY A 606 24.60 -5.01 18.13
N ASN A 607 24.30 -4.26 17.07
CA ASN A 607 24.35 -2.80 17.02
C ASN A 607 23.00 -2.15 17.38
N TYR A 608 23.02 -0.85 17.65
CA TYR A 608 21.81 -0.05 17.72
C TYR A 608 21.19 0.03 16.32
N SER A 609 19.89 -0.22 16.20
CA SER A 609 19.19 -0.19 14.91
C SER A 609 18.08 0.87 14.88
N THR A 610 18.11 1.77 13.89
CA THR A 610 17.02 2.73 13.64
C THR A 610 15.72 2.05 13.20
N GLN A 611 15.79 0.85 12.60
CA GLN A 611 14.62 0.05 12.27
C GLN A 611 13.88 -0.38 13.56
N VAL A 612 14.62 -0.85 14.57
CA VAL A 612 14.04 -1.18 15.90
C VAL A 612 13.50 0.07 16.58
N GLN A 613 14.19 1.21 16.45
CA GLN A 613 13.68 2.50 16.91
C GLN A 613 12.33 2.82 16.25
N ALA A 614 12.22 2.66 14.94
CA ALA A 614 10.99 2.92 14.19
C ALA A 614 9.83 2.06 14.70
N PHE A 615 10.05 0.78 15.00
CA PHE A 615 9.04 -0.10 15.61
C PHE A 615 8.53 0.43 16.96
N ILE A 616 9.43 0.92 17.82
CA ILE A 616 9.07 1.48 19.14
C ILE A 616 8.23 2.75 18.96
N LEU A 617 8.69 3.66 18.09
CA LEU A 617 8.02 4.94 17.85
C LEU A 617 6.63 4.75 17.24
N LEU A 618 6.51 3.88 16.23
CA LEU A 618 5.23 3.52 15.64
C LEU A 618 4.29 2.87 16.65
N SER A 619 4.82 2.08 17.58
CA SER A 619 4.02 1.49 18.66
C SER A 619 3.43 2.56 19.59
N LEU A 620 4.19 3.62 19.90
CA LEU A 620 3.70 4.76 20.69
C LEU A 620 2.63 5.55 19.93
N VAL A 621 2.86 5.83 18.65
CA VAL A 621 1.88 6.52 17.78
C VAL A 621 0.60 5.69 17.64
N MET A 622 0.73 4.38 17.46
CA MET A 622 -0.39 3.45 17.43
C MET A 622 -1.16 3.48 18.75
N ALA A 623 -0.49 3.41 19.90
CA ALA A 623 -1.15 3.49 21.20
C ALA A 623 -1.95 4.81 21.37
N ALA A 624 -1.36 5.95 20.97
CA ALA A 624 -2.03 7.24 20.96
C ALA A 624 -3.28 7.25 20.05
N LEU A 625 -3.16 6.69 18.85
CA LEU A 625 -4.26 6.60 17.88
C LEU A 625 -5.39 5.68 18.40
N LEU A 626 -5.05 4.55 19.01
CA LEU A 626 -6.04 3.63 19.57
C LEU A 626 -6.79 4.25 20.74
N LEU A 627 -6.10 5.00 21.60
CA LEU A 627 -6.73 5.77 22.67
C LEU A 627 -7.66 6.85 22.09
N LEU A 628 -7.21 7.58 21.07
CA LEU A 628 -7.99 8.62 20.40
C LEU A 628 -9.25 8.04 19.74
N VAL A 629 -9.13 6.91 19.04
CA VAL A 629 -10.25 6.19 18.42
C VAL A 629 -11.22 5.67 19.49
N HIS A 630 -10.70 5.14 20.59
CA HIS A 630 -11.54 4.72 21.71
C HIS A 630 -12.37 5.89 22.25
N ASP A 631 -11.73 7.01 22.54
CA ASP A 631 -12.36 8.15 23.23
C ASP A 631 -13.23 9.01 22.33
N LEU A 632 -12.91 9.14 21.05
CA LEU A 632 -13.75 9.87 20.10
C LEU A 632 -14.97 9.07 19.64
N TYR A 633 -14.99 7.75 19.83
CA TYR A 633 -16.12 6.92 19.40
C TYR A 633 -17.47 7.33 20.01
N PRO A 634 -17.59 7.59 21.33
CA PRO A 634 -18.81 8.16 21.91
C PRO A 634 -19.28 9.47 21.26
N LEU A 635 -18.36 10.29 20.75
CA LEU A 635 -18.68 11.58 20.14
C LEU A 635 -19.04 11.48 18.65
N LEU A 636 -18.26 10.71 17.89
CA LEU A 636 -18.32 10.65 16.43
C LEU A 636 -19.08 9.41 15.92
N GLY A 637 -19.30 8.42 16.78
CA GLY A 637 -19.94 7.16 16.45
C GLY A 637 -19.19 6.44 15.33
N LYS A 638 -19.90 6.11 14.25
CA LYS A 638 -19.35 5.35 13.13
C LYS A 638 -18.32 6.12 12.29
N LEU A 639 -18.28 7.45 12.40
CA LEU A 639 -17.29 8.26 11.68
C LEU A 639 -15.87 8.10 12.26
N THR A 640 -15.76 7.56 13.48
CA THR A 640 -14.46 7.31 14.12
C THR A 640 -13.63 6.27 13.40
N LEU A 641 -14.28 5.25 12.81
CA LEU A 641 -13.58 4.20 12.06
C LEU A 641 -12.86 4.77 10.83
N PRO A 642 -13.55 5.42 9.86
CA PRO A 642 -12.86 5.97 8.70
C PRO A 642 -11.86 7.07 9.08
N ALA A 643 -12.15 7.89 10.10
CA ALA A 643 -11.18 8.88 10.60
C ALA A 643 -9.90 8.22 11.14
N GLY A 644 -10.04 7.19 11.97
CA GLY A 644 -8.91 6.45 12.53
C GLY A 644 -8.08 5.74 11.45
N LEU A 645 -8.74 5.18 10.42
CA LEU A 645 -8.05 4.56 9.29
C LEU A 645 -7.29 5.57 8.43
N ILE A 646 -7.86 6.76 8.18
CA ILE A 646 -7.17 7.82 7.43
C ILE A 646 -5.92 8.28 8.19
N VAL A 647 -6.04 8.53 9.49
CA VAL A 647 -4.88 8.92 10.32
C VAL A 647 -3.83 7.80 10.39
N ALA A 648 -4.26 6.52 10.44
CA ALA A 648 -3.34 5.40 10.37
C ALA A 648 -2.58 5.35 9.02
N CYS A 649 -3.29 5.43 7.89
CA CYS A 649 -2.67 5.44 6.57
C CYS A 649 -1.76 6.66 6.34
N MET A 650 -2.09 7.79 6.97
CA MET A 650 -1.24 8.99 6.97
C MET A 650 0.06 8.73 7.73
N LEU A 651 -0.02 8.43 9.03
CA LEU A 651 1.16 8.32 9.89
C LEU A 651 2.02 7.09 9.62
N LEU A 652 1.45 6.01 9.05
CA LEU A 652 2.19 4.79 8.70
C LEU A 652 2.47 4.69 7.18
N GLY A 653 2.26 5.78 6.44
CA GLY A 653 2.70 5.89 5.05
C GLY A 653 4.22 6.13 4.96
N GLU A 654 4.83 5.78 3.83
CA GLU A 654 6.29 5.85 3.61
C GLU A 654 6.91 7.20 3.96
N ASN A 655 6.27 8.30 3.56
CA ASN A 655 6.81 9.64 3.80
C ASN A 655 6.93 9.98 5.31
N TYR A 656 5.99 9.52 6.13
CA TYR A 656 6.09 9.68 7.60
C TYR A 656 7.01 8.62 8.21
N LEU A 657 7.05 7.43 7.61
CA LEU A 657 7.86 6.31 8.04
C LEU A 657 9.36 6.56 7.98
N ALA A 658 9.83 7.16 6.90
CA ALA A 658 11.25 7.47 6.73
C ALA A 658 11.81 8.32 7.88
N TRP A 659 10.98 9.20 8.46
CA TRP A 659 11.35 9.92 9.68
C TRP A 659 11.50 8.96 10.86
N TYR A 660 10.53 8.07 11.12
CA TYR A 660 10.65 7.09 12.22
C TYR A 660 11.90 6.23 12.13
N ASN A 661 12.30 5.86 10.90
CA ASN A 661 13.54 5.14 10.62
C ASN A 661 14.69 6.11 10.26
N SER A 662 14.99 7.03 11.18
CA SER A 662 16.10 7.97 11.06
C SER A 662 16.48 8.55 12.43
N LEU A 663 17.59 9.30 12.49
CA LEU A 663 17.99 10.06 13.67
C LEU A 663 17.49 11.51 13.67
N PHE A 664 16.64 11.92 12.72
CA PHE A 664 16.12 13.28 12.66
C PHE A 664 15.28 13.65 13.90
N GLY A 665 15.26 14.93 14.28
CA GLY A 665 14.42 15.42 15.40
C GLY A 665 12.93 15.38 15.07
N GLU A 666 12.60 15.49 13.78
CA GLU A 666 11.26 15.38 13.19
C GLU A 666 10.56 14.08 13.60
N THR A 667 11.32 13.03 13.87
CA THR A 667 10.88 11.71 14.30
C THR A 667 10.04 11.72 15.57
N MET A 668 10.37 12.58 16.54
CA MET A 668 9.65 12.66 17.83
C MET A 668 8.44 13.60 17.80
N ILE A 669 8.37 14.49 16.81
CA ILE A 669 7.28 15.47 16.67
C ILE A 669 5.90 14.80 16.55
N PRO A 670 5.67 13.82 15.65
CA PRO A 670 4.37 13.16 15.53
C PRO A 670 4.03 12.33 16.77
N VAL A 671 5.03 11.76 17.45
CA VAL A 671 4.86 10.98 18.68
C VAL A 671 4.34 11.89 19.80
N GLY A 672 5.05 12.99 20.06
CA GLY A 672 4.68 13.97 21.08
C GLY A 672 3.34 14.64 20.79
N LEU A 673 3.07 15.00 19.52
CA LEU A 673 1.83 15.65 19.12
C LEU A 673 0.63 14.70 19.27
N MET A 674 0.73 13.47 18.78
CA MET A 674 -0.36 12.49 18.87
C MET A 674 -0.66 12.08 20.31
N LEU A 675 0.38 11.86 21.14
CA LEU A 675 0.20 11.59 22.57
C LEU A 675 -0.46 12.78 23.30
N THR A 676 -0.06 14.02 22.95
CA THR A 676 -0.65 15.24 23.51
C THR A 676 -2.13 15.34 23.14
N ILE A 677 -2.49 15.11 21.87
CA ILE A 677 -3.88 15.10 21.40
C ILE A 677 -4.67 14.00 22.12
N ALA A 678 -4.15 12.77 22.19
CA ALA A 678 -4.84 11.64 22.81
C ALA A 678 -5.08 11.87 24.31
N CYS A 679 -4.06 12.29 25.06
CA CYS A 679 -4.19 12.61 26.49
C CYS A 679 -5.17 13.76 26.72
N THR A 680 -5.13 14.79 25.88
CA THR A 680 -6.01 15.95 26.00
C THR A 680 -7.46 15.59 25.71
N VAL A 681 -7.71 14.79 24.66
CA VAL A 681 -9.06 14.28 24.35
C VAL A 681 -9.57 13.41 25.49
N HIS A 682 -8.74 12.51 26.04
CA HIS A 682 -9.12 11.67 27.17
C HIS A 682 -9.52 12.54 28.39
N LEU A 683 -8.68 13.52 28.75
CA LEU A 683 -8.96 14.46 29.84
C LEU A 683 -10.20 15.32 29.61
N ALA A 684 -10.51 15.68 28.35
CA ALA A 684 -11.68 16.48 28.00
C ALA A 684 -12.99 15.67 28.14
N LEU A 685 -12.94 14.36 27.90
CA LEU A 685 -14.10 13.47 27.98
C LEU A 685 -14.27 12.82 29.35
N MET A 686 -13.20 12.79 30.15
CA MET A 686 -13.25 12.36 31.54
C MET A 686 -14.17 13.25 32.38
N PRO A 687 -14.96 12.67 33.31
CA PRO A 687 -15.73 13.45 34.27
C PRO A 687 -14.86 14.39 35.11
N ARG A 688 -15.38 15.58 35.37
CA ARG A 688 -14.69 16.62 36.14
C ARG A 688 -14.31 16.12 37.54
N GLY A 689 -13.06 16.32 37.95
CA GLY A 689 -12.60 15.96 39.29
C GLY A 689 -12.48 14.45 39.52
N SER A 690 -12.35 13.67 38.44
CA SER A 690 -12.08 12.23 38.51
C SER A 690 -10.83 11.95 39.33
N ARG A 691 -10.85 10.90 40.18
CA ARG A 691 -9.68 10.48 40.97
C ARG A 691 -8.47 10.06 40.13
N LYS A 692 -8.66 9.78 38.84
CA LYS A 692 -7.60 9.41 37.91
C LYS A 692 -7.02 10.60 37.12
N SER A 693 -7.55 11.81 37.30
CA SER A 693 -7.12 12.99 36.52
C SER A 693 -5.63 13.29 36.68
N TRP A 694 -5.06 13.10 37.88
CA TRP A 694 -3.65 13.37 38.15
C TRP A 694 -2.70 12.51 37.31
N LEU A 695 -3.02 11.22 37.10
CA LEU A 695 -2.23 10.32 36.23
C LEU A 695 -2.21 10.84 34.79
N TRP A 696 -3.37 11.24 34.27
CA TRP A 696 -3.48 11.76 32.92
C TRP A 696 -2.89 13.16 32.76
N MET A 697 -2.84 13.96 33.82
CA MET A 697 -2.07 15.21 33.85
C MET A 697 -0.57 14.96 33.74
N ILE A 698 -0.04 13.94 34.42
CA ILE A 698 1.37 13.53 34.29
C ILE A 698 1.64 13.01 32.88
N LEU A 699 0.77 12.15 32.33
CA LEU A 699 0.92 11.66 30.96
C LEU A 699 0.84 12.79 29.94
N LEU A 700 -0.03 13.79 30.14
CA LEU A 700 -0.07 14.98 29.32
C LEU A 700 1.25 15.77 29.43
N ALA A 701 1.79 15.96 30.64
CA ALA A 701 3.07 16.63 30.85
C ALA A 701 4.24 15.92 30.14
N ILE A 702 4.30 14.59 30.20
CA ILE A 702 5.28 13.78 29.47
C ILE A 702 5.08 13.94 27.96
N SER A 703 3.83 13.92 27.48
CA SER A 703 3.50 14.07 26.06
C SER A 703 3.92 15.43 25.51
N VAL A 704 3.65 16.52 26.24
CA VAL A 704 4.06 17.86 25.82
C VAL A 704 5.56 18.08 25.99
N ARG A 705 6.22 17.42 26.96
CA ARG A 705 7.69 17.39 27.05
C ARG A 705 8.25 16.77 25.78
N PHE A 706 7.79 15.58 25.39
CA PHE A 706 8.22 14.92 24.15
C PHE A 706 8.05 15.82 22.93
N LEU A 707 6.94 16.56 22.85
CA LEU A 707 6.73 17.50 21.75
C LEU A 707 7.72 18.68 21.80
N CYS A 708 7.83 19.36 22.95
CA CYS A 708 8.62 20.59 23.08
C CYS A 708 10.13 20.34 23.04
N THR A 709 10.58 19.14 23.41
CA THR A 709 12.00 18.73 23.38
C THR A 709 12.32 17.80 22.21
N ALA A 710 11.47 17.70 21.17
CA ALA A 710 11.77 16.90 19.99
C ALA A 710 12.89 17.49 19.13
N LYS A 711 12.91 18.83 19.02
CA LYS A 711 13.88 19.63 18.26
C LYS A 711 13.92 21.04 18.88
N ALA A 712 15.02 21.78 18.75
CA ALA A 712 15.13 23.13 19.32
C ALA A 712 14.00 24.07 18.86
N GLN A 713 13.59 23.96 17.60
CA GLN A 713 12.45 24.65 16.99
C GLN A 713 11.10 24.40 17.71
N MET A 714 10.95 23.27 18.39
CA MET A 714 9.71 22.92 19.09
C MET A 714 9.55 23.64 20.43
N ALA A 715 10.54 24.43 20.87
CA ALA A 715 10.37 25.35 21.98
C ALA A 715 9.22 26.35 21.76
N LEU A 716 8.90 26.68 20.50
CA LEU A 716 7.75 27.53 20.13
C LEU A 716 6.39 26.89 20.45
N ALA A 717 6.33 25.57 20.69
CA ALA A 717 5.10 24.90 21.14
C ALA A 717 4.84 25.06 22.65
N LEU A 718 5.82 25.55 23.42
CA LEU A 718 5.73 25.67 24.88
C LEU A 718 4.53 26.50 25.37
N PRO A 719 4.18 27.66 24.77
CA PRO A 719 3.00 28.42 25.19
C PRO A 719 1.70 27.60 25.08
N ALA A 720 1.53 26.85 23.98
CA ALA A 720 0.38 25.98 23.79
C ALA A 720 0.37 24.82 24.82
N ALA A 721 1.53 24.24 25.12
CA ALA A 721 1.68 23.21 26.13
C ALA A 721 1.31 23.71 27.53
N ILE A 722 1.81 24.87 27.94
CA ILE A 722 1.49 25.49 29.23
C ILE A 722 0.00 25.81 29.33
N VAL A 723 -0.61 26.36 28.26
CA VAL A 723 -2.06 26.62 28.22
C VAL A 723 -2.85 25.34 28.44
N LEU A 724 -2.50 24.23 27.76
CA LEU A 724 -3.18 22.95 27.97
C LEU A 724 -3.03 22.45 29.41
N LEU A 725 -1.81 22.46 29.96
CA LEU A 725 -1.57 22.04 31.34
C LEU A 725 -2.38 22.88 32.35
N ILE A 726 -2.39 24.20 32.20
CA ILE A 726 -3.16 25.10 33.08
C ILE A 726 -4.66 24.84 32.94
N VAL A 727 -5.18 24.80 31.71
CA VAL A 727 -6.61 24.61 31.44
C VAL A 727 -7.12 23.30 32.03
N PHE A 728 -6.37 22.20 31.87
CA PHE A 728 -6.78 20.90 32.39
C PHE A 728 -6.56 20.74 33.90
N THR A 729 -5.52 21.36 34.46
CA THR A 729 -5.38 21.48 35.92
C THR A 729 -6.62 22.18 36.50
N VAL A 730 -6.97 23.36 35.98
CA VAL A 730 -8.11 24.16 36.47
C VAL A 730 -9.44 23.43 36.27
N TYR A 731 -9.63 22.77 35.13
CA TYR A 731 -10.85 22.02 34.85
C TYR A 731 -11.06 20.88 35.85
N HIS A 732 -10.01 20.11 36.16
CA HIS A 732 -10.07 18.93 37.03
C HIS A 732 -9.86 19.21 38.53
N HIS A 733 -9.87 20.47 38.95
CA HIS A 733 -9.79 20.87 40.36
C HIS A 733 -10.71 20.02 41.28
N PRO A 734 -10.14 19.38 42.31
CA PRO A 734 -10.90 18.73 43.38
C PRO A 734 -11.82 19.72 44.11
N GLN A 735 -12.97 19.25 44.60
CA GLN A 735 -13.94 20.10 45.30
C GLN A 735 -13.52 20.48 46.73
N THR A 736 -12.63 19.69 47.35
CA THR A 736 -12.18 19.91 48.73
C THR A 736 -10.85 20.67 48.78
N LYS A 737 -10.68 21.57 49.77
CA LYS A 737 -9.57 22.55 49.83
C LYS A 737 -8.17 21.94 49.85
N LYS A 738 -7.94 20.86 50.62
CA LYS A 738 -6.60 20.22 50.75
C LYS A 738 -6.12 19.57 49.44
N PRO A 739 -6.87 18.66 48.78
CA PRO A 739 -6.44 18.09 47.52
C PRO A 739 -6.43 19.11 46.37
N LEU A 740 -7.21 20.19 46.46
CA LEU A 740 -7.11 21.32 45.52
C LEU A 740 -5.71 21.95 45.53
N ILE A 741 -5.17 22.26 46.71
CA ILE A 741 -3.83 22.86 46.84
C ILE A 741 -2.77 21.90 46.28
N ALA A 742 -2.80 20.64 46.69
CA ALA A 742 -1.84 19.63 46.21
C ALA A 742 -1.91 19.44 44.68
N PHE A 743 -3.10 19.38 44.11
CA PHE A 743 -3.29 19.24 42.67
C PHE A 743 -2.85 20.48 41.88
N SER A 744 -3.05 21.68 42.45
CA SER A 744 -2.60 22.94 41.84
C SER A 744 -1.08 23.06 41.88
N LEU A 745 -0.44 22.69 43.01
CA LEU A 745 1.01 22.65 43.14
C LEU A 745 1.64 21.63 42.18
N MET A 746 1.02 20.46 42.02
CA MET A 746 1.42 19.49 41.00
C MET A 746 1.33 20.08 39.59
N GLY A 747 0.22 20.75 39.26
CA GLY A 747 0.07 21.42 37.96
C GLY A 747 1.16 22.48 37.71
N ALA A 748 1.47 23.30 38.73
CA ALA A 748 2.55 24.29 38.66
C ALA A 748 3.93 23.64 38.49
N LEU A 749 4.21 22.56 39.24
CA LEU A 749 5.44 21.79 39.11
C LEU A 749 5.59 21.21 37.71
N LEU A 750 4.54 20.60 37.15
CA LEU A 750 4.57 20.05 35.79
C LEU A 750 4.84 21.14 34.74
N CYS A 751 4.23 22.33 34.88
CA CYS A 751 4.52 23.46 34.00
C CYS A 751 5.99 23.91 34.13
N GLY A 752 6.50 24.00 35.36
CA GLY A 752 7.88 24.37 35.64
C GLY A 752 8.88 23.39 35.04
N LEU A 753 8.66 22.08 35.22
CA LEU A 753 9.53 21.02 34.68
C LEU A 753 9.54 21.01 33.14
N VAL A 754 8.36 21.06 32.51
CA VAL A 754 8.27 21.12 31.04
C VAL A 754 8.97 22.36 30.49
N SER A 755 8.81 23.51 31.15
CA SER A 755 9.48 24.76 30.74
C SER A 755 11.00 24.68 30.92
N TYR A 756 11.45 24.14 32.06
CA TYR A 756 12.87 23.96 32.36
C TYR A 756 13.55 23.04 31.33
N ASP A 757 12.96 21.87 31.07
CA ASP A 757 13.50 20.91 30.10
C ASP A 757 13.54 21.51 28.69
N THR A 758 12.44 22.16 28.27
CA THR A 758 12.35 22.78 26.93
C THR A 758 13.41 23.86 26.73
N LEU A 759 13.56 24.77 27.70
CA LEU A 759 14.56 25.84 27.64
C LEU A 759 15.98 25.29 27.79
N GLY A 760 16.17 24.24 28.58
CA GLY A 760 17.46 23.55 28.72
C GLY A 760 17.94 22.94 27.42
N VAL A 761 17.06 22.20 26.73
CA VAL A 761 17.36 21.62 25.40
C VAL A 761 17.63 22.71 24.36
N TYR A 762 16.81 23.76 24.34
CA TYR A 762 17.02 24.89 23.42
C TYR A 762 18.40 25.54 23.63
N ARG A 763 18.75 25.89 24.88
CA ARG A 763 20.04 26.54 25.19
C ARG A 763 21.25 25.69 24.81
N LYS A 764 21.19 24.38 25.07
CA LYS A 764 22.28 23.46 24.70
C LYS A 764 22.53 23.38 23.19
N ASN A 765 21.49 23.57 22.38
CA ASN A 765 21.57 23.42 20.94
C ASN A 765 21.69 24.75 20.19
N GLN A 766 21.46 25.88 20.85
CA GLN A 766 21.49 27.21 20.22
C GLN A 766 22.87 27.50 19.58
N GLY A 767 23.96 27.31 20.31
CA GLY A 767 25.32 27.64 19.83
C GLY A 767 25.82 26.79 18.66
N VAL A 768 25.23 25.62 18.40
CA VAL A 768 25.69 24.67 17.38
C VAL A 768 25.11 24.97 16.00
N SER A 769 23.98 25.68 15.90
CA SER A 769 23.26 25.88 14.63
C SER A 769 23.01 27.35 14.29
N GLU A 770 23.24 28.28 15.22
CA GLU A 770 22.88 29.69 15.05
C GLU A 770 23.60 30.35 13.87
N LYS A 771 24.90 30.09 13.69
CA LYS A 771 25.69 30.66 12.59
C LYS A 771 25.19 30.24 11.22
N GLN A 772 25.08 28.93 10.97
CA GLN A 772 24.61 28.40 9.68
C GLN A 772 23.18 28.86 9.37
N THR A 773 22.32 28.90 10.39
CA THR A 773 20.92 29.32 10.28
C THR A 773 20.82 30.81 9.90
N ILE A 774 21.58 31.68 10.58
CA ILE A 774 21.63 33.12 10.26
C ILE A 774 22.20 33.35 8.85
N TRP A 775 23.28 32.65 8.49
CA TRP A 775 23.86 32.72 7.15
C TRP A 775 22.85 32.37 6.06
N GLN A 776 22.21 31.21 6.18
CA GLN A 776 21.21 30.74 5.20
C GLN A 776 20.04 31.72 5.10
N SER A 777 19.59 32.28 6.23
CA SER A 777 18.47 33.21 6.25
C SER A 777 18.74 34.53 5.52
N VAL A 778 20.01 34.95 5.48
CA VAL A 778 20.44 36.23 4.88
C VAL A 778 20.94 36.03 3.46
N PHE A 779 22.03 35.28 3.27
CA PHE A 779 22.71 35.13 1.98
C PHE A 779 22.00 34.16 1.04
N TYR A 780 21.39 33.10 1.58
CA TYR A 780 20.55 32.15 0.84
C TYR A 780 19.06 32.40 1.08
N GLY A 781 18.68 33.66 1.27
CA GLY A 781 17.33 34.04 1.68
C GLY A 781 17.05 35.51 1.39
N ALA A 782 17.07 36.36 2.41
CA ALA A 782 16.63 37.76 2.34
C ALA A 782 17.31 38.57 1.22
N LEU A 783 18.62 38.39 1.01
CA LEU A 783 19.37 39.13 -0.01
C LEU A 783 19.07 38.63 -1.44
N MET A 784 18.67 37.36 -1.62
CA MET A 784 18.30 36.82 -2.94
C MET A 784 16.97 37.38 -3.47
N ILE A 785 16.11 37.85 -2.57
CA ILE A 785 14.78 38.36 -2.92
C ILE A 785 14.64 39.87 -2.71
N ALA A 786 15.70 40.53 -2.26
CA ALA A 786 15.72 41.98 -2.10
C ALA A 786 15.65 42.63 -3.49
N ASP A 787 14.79 43.64 -3.65
CA ASP A 787 14.71 44.41 -4.91
C ASP A 787 16.02 45.15 -5.19
N ASP A 788 16.70 45.60 -4.13
CA ASP A 788 18.03 46.19 -4.13
C ASP A 788 18.89 45.52 -3.04
N PRO A 789 19.71 44.51 -3.39
CA PRO A 789 20.58 43.83 -2.43
C PRO A 789 21.61 44.74 -1.78
N ASP A 790 22.08 45.81 -2.45
CA ASP A 790 23.08 46.72 -1.89
C ASP A 790 22.48 47.54 -0.74
N ALA A 791 21.27 48.09 -0.95
CA ALA A 791 20.54 48.79 0.10
C ALA A 791 20.14 47.87 1.27
N ALA A 792 19.81 46.60 0.98
CA ALA A 792 19.51 45.60 2.00
C ALA A 792 20.73 45.22 2.84
N MET A 793 21.90 45.07 2.20
CA MET A 793 23.17 44.86 2.89
C MET A 793 23.54 46.07 3.75
N GLU A 794 23.35 47.29 3.27
CA GLU A 794 23.57 48.52 4.05
C GLU A 794 22.66 48.59 5.28
N GLU A 795 21.35 48.32 5.13
CA GLU A 795 20.40 48.30 6.26
C GLU A 795 20.77 47.23 7.31
N LEU A 796 21.22 46.06 6.85
CA LEU A 796 21.62 44.95 7.73
C LEU A 796 23.04 45.12 8.32
N GLY A 797 23.81 46.11 7.87
CA GLY A 797 25.19 46.34 8.31
C GLY A 797 26.19 45.32 7.76
N ILE A 798 25.93 44.76 6.58
CA ILE A 798 26.75 43.73 5.94
C ILE A 798 27.78 44.40 5.01
N PRO A 799 29.08 44.05 5.09
CA PRO A 799 30.11 44.60 4.19
C PRO A 799 29.84 44.30 2.71
N ALA A 800 30.04 45.30 1.84
CA ALA A 800 29.77 45.18 0.40
C ALA A 800 30.61 44.09 -0.31
N GLU A 801 31.79 43.76 0.21
CA GLU A 801 32.64 42.67 -0.29
C GLU A 801 31.97 41.29 -0.22
N MET A 802 31.05 41.08 0.73
CA MET A 802 30.30 39.82 0.89
C MET A 802 29.16 39.67 -0.13
N LYS A 803 28.96 40.64 -1.04
CA LYS A 803 27.94 40.54 -2.09
C LYS A 803 28.12 39.31 -2.98
N ALA A 804 29.37 38.86 -3.16
CA ALA A 804 29.70 37.64 -3.90
C ALA A 804 29.19 36.35 -3.25
N ASP A 805 28.75 36.40 -1.98
CA ASP A 805 28.24 35.24 -1.24
C ASP A 805 26.71 35.10 -1.31
N ILE A 806 26.00 36.06 -1.93
CA ILE A 806 24.56 35.94 -2.16
C ILE A 806 24.28 34.70 -3.01
N GLY A 807 23.39 33.83 -2.53
CA GLY A 807 23.06 32.56 -3.17
C GLY A 807 23.87 31.35 -2.68
N LYS A 808 24.87 31.53 -1.80
CA LYS A 808 25.63 30.43 -1.21
C LYS A 808 24.97 29.95 0.09
N HIS A 809 24.62 28.67 0.19
CA HIS A 809 24.18 28.07 1.46
C HIS A 809 25.37 27.81 2.39
N ALA A 810 25.12 27.65 3.70
CA ALA A 810 26.17 27.53 4.73
C ALA A 810 27.03 26.24 4.70
N TYR A 811 26.92 25.43 3.65
CA TYR A 811 27.61 24.13 3.52
C TYR A 811 28.47 24.05 2.25
N TYR A 812 28.68 25.18 1.55
CA TYR A 812 29.71 25.26 0.51
C TYR A 812 31.11 25.02 1.09
N PRO A 813 32.09 24.57 0.28
CA PRO A 813 33.47 24.48 0.70
C PRO A 813 33.99 25.83 1.21
N ASN A 814 34.80 25.83 2.27
CA ASN A 814 35.30 27.06 2.91
C ASN A 814 36.04 27.99 1.94
N SER A 815 36.67 27.44 0.90
CA SER A 815 37.35 28.21 -0.16
C SER A 815 36.43 29.05 -1.03
N GLU A 816 35.12 28.78 -1.00
CA GLU A 816 34.14 29.47 -1.84
C GLU A 816 33.56 30.73 -1.18
N TYR A 817 33.70 30.90 0.14
CA TYR A 817 33.22 32.11 0.81
C TYR A 817 34.26 33.23 0.80
N VAL A 818 33.79 34.48 0.86
CA VAL A 818 34.67 35.63 1.13
C VAL A 818 35.32 35.48 2.52
N TYR A 819 34.50 35.07 3.51
CA TYR A 819 34.95 34.69 4.84
C TYR A 819 34.37 33.32 5.20
N PRO A 820 35.20 32.32 5.60
CA PRO A 820 34.69 31.02 6.01
C PRO A 820 33.65 31.12 7.14
N ILE A 821 32.65 30.22 7.13
CA ILE A 821 31.48 30.26 8.04
C ILE A 821 31.85 30.30 9.53
N GLU A 822 32.96 29.67 9.91
CA GLU A 822 33.43 29.58 11.30
C GLU A 822 34.62 30.52 11.60
N SER A 823 34.96 31.44 10.70
CA SER A 823 36.08 32.37 10.88
C SER A 823 35.76 33.48 11.90
N ASP A 824 36.79 33.95 12.60
CA ASP A 824 36.69 35.08 13.55
C ASP A 824 36.37 36.38 12.80
N GLU A 825 36.85 36.54 11.57
CA GLU A 825 36.55 37.70 10.73
C GLU A 825 35.05 37.79 10.38
N LEU A 826 34.41 36.65 10.06
CA LEU A 826 32.97 36.61 9.82
C LEU A 826 32.17 36.84 11.11
N GLN A 827 32.70 36.40 12.25
CA GLN A 827 32.09 36.66 13.55
C GLN A 827 31.96 38.17 13.80
N GLU A 828 33.07 38.90 13.69
CA GLU A 828 33.12 40.34 13.90
C GLU A 828 32.28 41.09 12.85
N LYS A 829 32.42 40.74 11.57
CA LYS A 829 31.81 41.49 10.46
C LYS A 829 30.33 41.20 10.23
N PHE A 830 29.81 40.07 10.70
CA PHE A 830 28.44 39.63 10.40
C PHE A 830 27.69 39.14 11.64
N TYR A 831 28.16 38.09 12.32
CA TYR A 831 27.37 37.46 13.39
C TYR A 831 27.20 38.33 14.64
N ASP A 832 28.11 39.27 14.92
CA ASP A 832 28.00 40.21 16.03
C ASP A 832 26.94 41.31 15.80
N HIS A 833 26.49 41.50 14.55
CA HIS A 833 25.56 42.56 14.14
C HIS A 833 24.23 42.01 13.61
N VAL A 834 24.26 40.87 12.93
CA VAL A 834 23.11 40.25 12.28
C VAL A 834 22.61 39.08 13.11
N THR A 835 21.46 39.29 13.76
CA THR A 835 20.78 38.26 14.56
C THR A 835 19.45 37.87 13.94
N THR A 836 18.85 36.78 14.41
CA THR A 836 17.48 36.40 14.07
C THR A 836 16.48 37.54 14.27
N MET A 837 16.65 38.37 15.33
CA MET A 837 15.78 39.53 15.56
C MET A 837 16.04 40.69 14.61
N THR A 838 17.29 40.89 14.18
CA THR A 838 17.63 41.84 13.10
C THR A 838 16.85 41.48 11.84
N LEU A 839 16.85 40.20 11.48
CA LEU A 839 16.17 39.71 10.29
C LEU A 839 14.63 39.77 10.38
N VAL A 840 14.05 39.44 11.53
CA VAL A 840 12.60 39.61 11.76
C VAL A 840 12.20 41.08 11.58
N ARG A 841 12.97 42.03 12.11
CA ARG A 841 12.70 43.47 11.93
C ARG A 841 12.81 43.90 10.46
N TYR A 842 13.82 43.38 9.74
CA TYR A 842 13.97 43.62 8.31
C TYR A 842 12.71 43.18 7.55
N TYR A 843 12.24 41.94 7.71
CA TYR A 843 11.03 41.46 7.04
C TYR A 843 9.76 42.25 7.41
N LEU A 844 9.64 42.73 8.65
CA LEU A 844 8.51 43.58 9.06
C LEU A 844 8.52 44.96 8.38
N ARG A 845 9.69 45.51 8.06
CA ARG A 845 9.83 46.75 7.28
C ARG A 845 9.64 46.51 5.77
N HIS A 846 9.97 45.31 5.31
CA HIS A 846 9.92 44.90 3.91
C HIS A 846 8.81 43.89 3.65
N ALA A 847 7.55 44.34 3.73
CA ALA A 847 6.37 43.47 3.63
C ALA A 847 6.31 42.64 2.33
N LYS A 848 6.81 43.18 1.20
CA LYS A 848 6.89 42.45 -0.07
C LYS A 848 7.84 41.25 0.02
N ALA A 849 9.02 41.42 0.63
CA ALA A 849 9.97 40.34 0.85
C ALA A 849 9.38 39.28 1.79
N MET A 850 8.72 39.72 2.88
CA MET A 850 8.05 38.81 3.81
C MET A 850 6.96 37.98 3.10
N LEU A 851 6.08 38.61 2.31
CA LEU A 851 5.03 37.91 1.56
C LEU A 851 5.61 36.95 0.51
N THR A 852 6.74 37.29 -0.11
CA THR A 852 7.45 36.42 -1.05
C THR A 852 7.90 35.14 -0.36
N MET A 853 8.55 35.27 0.80
CA MET A 853 8.99 34.12 1.60
C MET A 853 7.80 33.29 2.11
N MET A 854 6.75 33.93 2.64
CA MET A 854 5.56 33.20 3.08
C MET A 854 4.89 32.44 1.92
N ASN A 855 4.83 33.01 0.71
CA ASN A 855 4.31 32.30 -0.46
C ASN A 855 5.22 31.14 -0.88
N ARG A 856 6.54 31.28 -0.74
CA ARG A 856 7.47 30.17 -0.97
C ARG A 856 7.20 29.02 -0.01
N ALA A 857 7.03 29.30 1.28
CA ALA A 857 6.66 28.29 2.27
C ALA A 857 5.35 27.57 1.90
N ALA A 858 4.36 28.29 1.34
CA ALA A 858 3.12 27.68 0.86
C ALA A 858 3.37 26.66 -0.26
N GLN A 859 4.22 27.00 -1.23
CA GLN A 859 4.58 26.12 -2.34
C GLN A 859 5.32 24.87 -1.87
N GLU A 860 6.29 25.04 -0.97
CA GLU A 860 7.06 23.94 -0.37
C GLU A 860 6.17 23.04 0.49
N SER A 861 5.14 23.61 1.11
CA SER A 861 4.22 22.86 1.94
C SER A 861 3.30 21.90 1.19
N VAL A 862 3.35 21.80 -0.15
CA VAL A 862 2.46 20.91 -0.94
C VAL A 862 2.92 19.46 -0.91
N THR A 863 4.22 19.24 -1.07
CA THR A 863 4.82 17.91 -1.22
C THR A 863 5.41 17.46 0.11
N LEU A 864 4.99 16.30 0.59
CA LEU A 864 5.49 15.73 1.85
C LEU A 864 6.82 14.98 1.67
N SER A 865 7.18 14.66 0.42
CA SER A 865 8.42 13.96 0.07
C SER A 865 9.60 14.93 0.13
N THR A 866 10.60 14.57 0.93
CA THR A 866 11.91 15.22 0.98
C THR A 866 12.91 14.44 0.14
N SER A 867 13.94 15.10 -0.37
CA SER A 867 15.07 14.45 -1.06
C SER A 867 15.79 13.44 -0.15
N PHE A 868 15.82 13.65 1.17
CA PHE A 868 16.58 12.86 2.15
C PHE A 868 16.00 11.49 2.54
N MET A 869 15.34 10.77 1.63
CA MET A 869 14.71 9.48 1.91
C MET A 869 15.01 8.47 0.80
N THR A 870 15.42 7.26 1.16
CA THR A 870 15.61 6.15 0.21
C THR A 870 15.35 4.81 0.89
N TYR A 871 15.45 3.72 0.13
CA TYR A 871 15.41 2.36 0.66
C TYR A 871 16.80 1.91 1.10
N THR A 872 16.87 1.09 2.15
CA THR A 872 18.11 0.63 2.81
C THR A 872 19.22 0.13 1.88
N ASP A 873 18.88 -0.63 0.85
CA ASP A 873 19.86 -1.22 -0.06
C ASP A 873 20.23 -0.32 -1.25
N ALA A 874 19.77 0.93 -1.25
CA ALA A 874 19.97 1.84 -2.37
C ALA A 874 20.83 3.03 -2.00
N LEU A 875 21.76 3.32 -2.91
CA LEU A 875 22.50 4.57 -2.89
C LEU A 875 21.54 5.76 -2.99
N TYR A 876 21.88 6.81 -2.27
CA TYR A 876 21.19 8.07 -2.32
C TYR A 876 21.17 8.60 -3.75
N SER A 877 19.98 9.01 -4.19
CA SER A 877 19.79 9.69 -5.47
C SER A 877 18.69 10.71 -5.31
N ASP A 878 18.97 11.93 -5.74
CA ASP A 878 17.96 12.97 -5.78
C ASP A 878 16.78 12.53 -6.65
N ASN A 879 15.56 12.71 -6.13
CA ASN A 879 14.29 12.43 -6.79
C ASN A 879 13.93 10.96 -7.00
N ARG A 880 14.43 10.04 -6.17
CA ARG A 880 13.95 8.65 -6.21
C ARG A 880 12.47 8.58 -5.80
N PRO A 881 11.58 8.03 -6.64
CA PRO A 881 10.16 7.99 -6.32
C PRO A 881 9.87 6.97 -5.21
N LEU A 882 9.13 7.41 -4.19
CA LEU A 882 8.63 6.55 -3.11
C LEU A 882 7.32 5.88 -3.56
N HIS A 883 7.19 4.57 -3.38
CA HIS A 883 6.13 3.79 -4.05
C HIS A 883 5.13 3.07 -3.12
N ARG A 884 5.45 2.77 -1.85
CA ARG A 884 4.64 1.94 -0.93
C ARG A 884 3.77 2.80 -0.01
N MET A 885 2.45 2.66 -0.09
CA MET A 885 1.49 3.33 0.81
C MET A 885 1.61 4.88 0.83
N ASN A 886 1.83 5.50 -0.33
CA ASN A 886 1.87 6.97 -0.46
C ASN A 886 0.49 7.62 -0.72
N LEU A 887 -0.59 6.94 -0.33
CA LEU A 887 -1.95 7.40 -0.56
C LEU A 887 -2.19 8.81 0.01
N TRP A 888 -1.75 9.05 1.26
CA TRP A 888 -1.93 10.36 1.87
C TRP A 888 -1.09 11.43 1.17
N CYS A 889 0.18 11.14 0.88
CA CYS A 889 1.08 12.07 0.17
C CYS A 889 0.47 12.54 -1.16
N ASN A 890 -0.06 11.60 -1.96
CA ASN A 890 -0.72 11.90 -3.24
C ASN A 890 -1.98 12.75 -3.06
N LEU A 891 -2.83 12.41 -2.08
CA LEU A 891 -4.07 13.15 -1.79
C LEU A 891 -3.82 14.54 -1.20
N ARG A 892 -2.71 14.72 -0.49
CA ARG A 892 -2.39 15.95 0.24
C ARG A 892 -2.30 17.17 -0.67
N SER A 893 -1.84 16.97 -1.92
CA SER A 893 -1.79 18.01 -2.95
C SER A 893 -3.13 18.71 -3.21
N ILE A 894 -4.25 18.04 -2.93
CA ILE A 894 -5.62 18.58 -3.06
C ILE A 894 -5.96 19.51 -1.89
N PHE A 895 -5.43 19.23 -0.70
CA PHE A 895 -5.77 19.93 0.54
C PHE A 895 -4.75 21.02 0.92
N ALA A 896 -3.53 20.92 0.39
CA ALA A 896 -2.50 21.93 0.56
C ALA A 896 -2.79 23.17 -0.29
N ALA A 897 -2.52 24.35 0.28
CA ALA A 897 -2.66 25.60 -0.44
C ALA A 897 -1.31 26.06 -1.01
N ARG A 898 -1.30 26.39 -2.30
CA ARG A 898 -0.11 26.92 -3.00
C ARG A 898 0.15 28.41 -2.74
N ALA A 899 -0.73 29.07 -1.99
CA ALA A 899 -0.67 30.49 -1.71
C ALA A 899 -0.92 30.77 -0.23
N PHE A 900 -0.09 31.65 0.35
CA PHE A 900 -0.10 31.95 1.78
C PHE A 900 -1.47 32.49 2.27
N TRP A 901 -2.11 33.36 1.49
CA TRP A 901 -3.38 33.98 1.88
C TRP A 901 -4.51 32.96 2.11
N VAL A 902 -4.47 31.82 1.43
CA VAL A 902 -5.45 30.74 1.61
C VAL A 902 -5.27 30.10 2.98
N TYR A 903 -4.03 29.90 3.45
CA TYR A 903 -3.77 29.44 4.81
C TYR A 903 -4.23 30.46 5.86
N VAL A 904 -4.03 31.76 5.61
CA VAL A 904 -4.57 32.82 6.48
C VAL A 904 -6.09 32.72 6.58
N LEU A 905 -6.79 32.51 5.46
CA LEU A 905 -8.24 32.33 5.46
C LEU A 905 -8.66 31.06 6.21
N LEU A 906 -8.02 29.92 5.94
CA LEU A 906 -8.37 28.63 6.56
C LEU A 906 -8.11 28.62 8.07
N TYR A 907 -6.90 29.00 8.50
CA TYR A 907 -6.55 29.03 9.92
C TYR A 907 -7.24 30.18 10.65
N GLY A 908 -7.42 31.33 10.01
CA GLY A 908 -8.16 32.47 10.56
C GLY A 908 -9.63 32.13 10.83
N THR A 909 -10.33 31.54 9.85
CA THR A 909 -11.73 31.13 10.03
C THR A 909 -11.88 30.01 11.07
N ALA A 910 -11.00 29.01 11.07
CA ALA A 910 -10.99 27.96 12.09
C ALA A 910 -10.69 28.51 13.49
N GLY A 911 -9.75 29.46 13.60
CA GLY A 911 -9.40 30.15 14.83
C GLY A 911 -10.57 30.95 15.40
N VAL A 912 -11.22 31.78 14.58
CA VAL A 912 -12.42 32.55 14.96
C VAL A 912 -13.54 31.61 15.40
N LEU A 913 -13.75 30.49 14.72
CA LEU A 913 -14.73 29.48 15.12
C LEU A 913 -14.40 28.90 16.50
N CYS A 914 -13.15 28.50 16.75
CA CYS A 914 -12.73 27.98 18.06
C CYS A 914 -12.93 29.02 19.18
N LEU A 915 -12.47 30.25 18.98
CA LEU A 915 -12.65 31.34 19.94
C LEU A 915 -14.12 31.60 20.23
N THR A 916 -14.96 31.63 19.19
CA THR A 916 -16.41 31.78 19.33
C THR A 916 -17.02 30.66 20.17
N LEU A 917 -16.62 29.40 19.93
CA LEU A 917 -17.10 28.25 20.71
C LEU A 917 -16.67 28.33 22.19
N ILE A 918 -15.44 28.78 22.45
CA ILE A 918 -14.88 28.95 23.81
C ILE A 918 -15.61 30.07 24.56
N CYS A 919 -15.77 31.25 23.93
CA CYS A 919 -16.37 32.43 24.55
C CYS A 919 -17.89 32.31 24.75
N ARG A 920 -18.60 31.54 23.91
CA ARG A 920 -20.06 31.37 24.04
C ARG A 920 -20.44 30.68 25.35
N LYS A 921 -21.28 31.35 26.16
CA LYS A 921 -21.76 30.82 27.46
C LYS A 921 -22.55 29.51 27.34
N LYS A 922 -23.35 29.37 26.28
CA LYS A 922 -24.22 28.19 26.04
C LYS A 922 -23.46 26.95 25.54
N THR A 923 -22.19 27.06 25.14
CA THR A 923 -21.42 25.92 24.63
C THR A 923 -21.06 24.96 25.76
N ARG A 924 -21.23 23.65 25.53
CA ARG A 924 -20.86 22.60 26.49
C ARG A 924 -19.37 22.68 26.83
N LYS A 925 -19.01 22.47 28.10
CA LYS A 925 -17.62 22.55 28.57
C LYS A 925 -16.67 21.64 27.80
N GLN A 926 -17.08 20.41 27.51
CA GLN A 926 -16.31 19.46 26.69
C GLN A 926 -15.97 20.04 25.31
N THR A 927 -16.93 20.67 24.64
CA THR A 927 -16.71 21.31 23.33
C THR A 927 -15.75 22.49 23.43
N LYS A 928 -15.77 23.25 24.53
CA LYS A 928 -14.79 24.32 24.76
C LYS A 928 -13.37 23.78 24.93
N LEU A 929 -13.22 22.68 25.67
CA LEU A 929 -11.92 22.02 25.86
C LEU A 929 -11.37 21.46 24.55
N LEU A 930 -12.22 20.82 23.73
CA LEU A 930 -11.82 20.33 22.41
C LEU A 930 -11.48 21.49 21.46
N ALA A 931 -12.21 22.61 21.51
CA ALA A 931 -11.88 23.81 20.74
C ALA A 931 -10.54 24.44 21.18
N MET A 932 -10.23 24.39 22.48
CA MET A 932 -8.95 24.83 23.03
C MET A 932 -7.80 23.94 22.53
N LEU A 933 -7.96 22.61 22.57
CA LEU A 933 -6.98 21.68 21.98
C LEU A 933 -6.74 22.01 20.49
N PHE A 934 -7.81 22.20 19.73
CA PHE A 934 -7.72 22.51 18.31
C PHE A 934 -6.97 23.83 18.06
N LEU A 935 -7.24 24.85 18.88
CA LEU A 935 -6.52 26.13 18.84
C LEU A 935 -5.04 25.97 19.17
N CYS A 936 -4.70 25.16 20.18
CA CYS A 936 -3.31 24.86 20.53
C CYS A 936 -2.57 24.12 19.39
N VAL A 937 -3.19 23.13 18.73
CA VAL A 937 -2.58 22.43 17.58
C VAL A 937 -2.39 23.38 16.40
N MET A 938 -3.37 24.24 16.11
CA MET A 938 -3.23 25.28 15.09
C MET A 938 -2.10 26.26 15.43
N PHE A 939 -1.99 26.68 16.69
CA PHE A 939 -0.93 27.56 17.14
C PHE A 939 0.45 26.95 16.92
N VAL A 940 0.64 25.67 17.26
CA VAL A 940 1.89 24.95 16.98
C VAL A 940 2.19 25.00 15.48
N GLY A 941 1.25 24.64 14.61
CA GLY A 941 1.47 24.69 13.15
C GLY A 941 1.80 26.10 12.64
N VAL A 942 1.04 27.12 13.06
CA VAL A 942 1.23 28.51 12.61
C VAL A 942 2.59 29.07 13.03
N MET A 943 3.10 28.71 14.22
CA MET A 943 4.41 29.18 14.65
C MET A 943 5.57 28.54 13.88
N GLN A 944 5.36 27.34 13.32
CA GLN A 944 6.40 26.68 12.51
C GLN A 944 6.45 27.20 11.08
N TYR A 945 5.36 27.75 10.56
CA TYR A 945 5.25 28.18 9.17
C TYR A 945 6.27 29.27 8.75
N PRO A 946 6.44 30.38 9.51
CA PRO A 946 7.39 31.42 9.13
C PRO A 946 8.85 30.96 9.31
N LEU A 947 9.09 30.02 10.22
CA LEU A 947 10.44 29.65 10.62
C LEU A 947 11.22 28.95 9.50
N SER A 948 10.56 28.18 8.63
CA SER A 948 11.26 27.53 7.50
C SER A 948 11.98 28.54 6.63
N VAL A 949 11.28 29.59 6.24
CA VAL A 949 11.78 30.53 5.23
C VAL A 949 12.44 31.77 5.84
N ILE A 950 11.92 32.30 6.95
CA ILE A 950 12.55 33.45 7.63
C ILE A 950 13.78 32.99 8.42
N GLY A 951 13.71 31.81 9.03
CA GLY A 951 14.78 31.27 9.85
C GLY A 951 15.79 30.41 9.08
N ASN A 952 15.53 29.99 7.84
CA ASN A 952 16.47 29.13 7.09
C ASN A 952 16.63 29.53 5.61
N GLY A 953 16.03 30.64 5.17
CA GLY A 953 16.08 31.08 3.78
C GLY A 953 15.45 30.07 2.82
N PHE A 954 16.17 29.70 1.76
CA PHE A 954 15.76 28.68 0.80
C PHE A 954 16.23 27.27 1.16
N ALA A 955 17.00 27.10 2.24
CA ALA A 955 17.57 25.81 2.61
C ALA A 955 16.58 24.94 3.40
N ASP A 956 16.53 23.64 3.09
CA ASP A 956 15.77 22.62 3.82
C ASP A 956 14.30 22.94 4.12
N ASN A 957 13.67 23.80 3.32
CA ASN A 957 12.32 24.32 3.60
C ASN A 957 11.28 23.21 3.76
N ASN A 958 11.37 22.14 2.96
CA ASN A 958 10.45 21.01 3.05
C ASN A 958 10.55 20.30 4.41
N LYS A 959 11.78 19.99 4.86
CA LYS A 959 12.07 19.38 6.17
C LYS A 959 11.59 20.27 7.32
N GLN A 960 11.91 21.57 7.29
CA GLN A 960 11.49 22.51 8.34
C GLN A 960 9.96 22.73 8.38
N MET A 961 9.26 22.49 7.26
CA MET A 961 7.79 22.54 7.18
C MET A 961 7.08 21.30 7.71
N TYR A 962 7.80 20.22 8.03
CA TYR A 962 7.21 18.97 8.47
C TYR A 962 6.16 19.12 9.58
N THR A 963 6.45 19.90 10.64
CA THR A 963 5.50 20.11 11.75
C THR A 963 4.24 20.87 11.31
N PHE A 964 4.40 21.89 10.47
CA PHE A 964 3.26 22.62 9.90
C PHE A 964 2.40 21.67 9.06
N MET A 965 3.02 20.88 8.18
CA MET A 965 2.33 19.91 7.32
C MET A 965 1.56 18.89 8.16
N LEU A 966 2.16 18.32 9.20
CA LEU A 966 1.50 17.38 10.11
C LEU A 966 0.29 18.01 10.82
N CYS A 967 0.44 19.24 11.37
CA CYS A 967 -0.65 19.94 12.02
C CYS A 967 -1.79 20.25 11.03
N HIS A 968 -1.44 20.65 9.81
CA HIS A 968 -2.39 20.90 8.73
C HIS A 968 -3.14 19.63 8.31
N ASP A 969 -2.43 18.51 8.17
CA ASP A 969 -3.03 17.25 7.75
C ASP A 969 -4.04 16.74 8.79
N LEU A 970 -3.69 16.81 10.07
CA LEU A 970 -4.62 16.50 11.17
C LEU A 970 -5.83 17.44 11.19
N LEU A 971 -5.63 18.73 10.88
CA LEU A 971 -6.69 19.73 10.75
C LEU A 971 -7.67 19.36 9.63
N VAL A 972 -7.15 18.96 8.46
CA VAL A 972 -7.95 18.54 7.30
C VAL A 972 -8.80 17.33 7.64
N VAL A 973 -8.22 16.30 8.27
CA VAL A 973 -8.98 15.11 8.69
C VAL A 973 -10.08 15.49 9.70
N ALA A 974 -9.74 16.30 10.71
CA ALA A 974 -10.71 16.73 11.71
C ALA A 974 -11.85 17.58 11.11
N ALA A 975 -11.52 18.51 10.22
CA ALA A 975 -12.50 19.35 9.52
C ALA A 975 -13.42 18.51 8.62
N GLY A 976 -12.86 17.54 7.89
CA GLY A 976 -13.63 16.59 7.07
C GLY A 976 -14.63 15.78 7.90
N VAL A 977 -14.21 15.29 9.06
CA VAL A 977 -15.09 14.57 10.00
C VAL A 977 -16.23 15.47 10.50
N VAL A 978 -15.93 16.72 10.85
CA VAL A 978 -16.94 17.69 11.31
C VAL A 978 -17.93 18.03 10.18
N LEU A 979 -17.43 18.24 8.96
CA LEU A 979 -18.25 18.54 7.79
C LEU A 979 -19.20 17.38 7.49
N VAL A 980 -18.69 16.15 7.37
CA VAL A 980 -19.51 14.95 7.14
C VAL A 980 -20.57 14.79 8.24
N ARG A 981 -20.19 15.03 9.50
CA ARG A 981 -21.12 14.98 10.62
C ARG A 981 -22.26 16.01 10.50
N ARG A 982 -22.00 17.22 10.01
CA ARG A 982 -23.02 18.27 9.82
C ARG A 982 -23.92 18.04 8.62
N LEU A 983 -23.40 17.42 7.56
CA LEU A 983 -24.18 17.10 6.36
C LEU A 983 -25.19 15.96 6.59
N ILE A 984 -24.92 15.06 7.55
CA ILE A 984 -25.81 13.93 7.89
C ILE A 984 -27.21 14.37 8.38
N PRO A 985 -27.35 15.32 9.33
CA PRO A 985 -28.65 15.87 9.74
C PRO A 985 -29.32 16.74 8.67
N ALA A 986 -28.59 17.63 7.99
CA ALA A 986 -29.17 18.57 7.02
C ALA A 986 -29.90 17.86 5.87
N ARG A 987 -29.35 16.73 5.41
CA ARG A 987 -29.99 15.88 4.41
C ARG A 987 -31.28 15.20 4.92
N ARG A 988 -31.37 14.87 6.22
CA ARG A 988 -32.61 14.33 6.80
C ARG A 988 -33.71 15.38 6.86
N THR A 989 -33.37 16.61 7.20
CA THR A 989 -34.35 17.71 7.25
C THR A 989 -34.86 18.03 5.85
N ALA A 990 -33.99 18.04 4.84
CA ALA A 990 -34.39 18.21 3.44
C ALA A 990 -35.20 17.01 2.91
N GLU A 991 -34.79 15.76 3.17
CA GLU A 991 -35.55 14.55 2.78
C GLU A 991 -36.92 14.46 3.48
N ASN A 992 -37.05 14.99 4.69
CA ASN A 992 -38.33 15.06 5.42
C ASN A 992 -39.22 16.21 4.90
N ALA A 993 -38.65 17.39 4.60
CA ALA A 993 -39.40 18.51 4.04
C ALA A 993 -39.96 18.17 2.64
N ILE A 994 -39.18 17.49 1.80
CA ILE A 994 -39.63 17.01 0.48
C ILE A 994 -40.72 15.95 0.61
N ARG A 995 -40.71 15.13 1.68
CA ARG A 995 -41.80 14.18 1.98
C ARG A 995 -43.05 14.87 2.48
N GLU A 996 -42.91 15.88 3.34
CA GLU A 996 -44.05 16.68 3.83
C GLU A 996 -44.69 17.51 2.70
N GLU A 997 -43.91 18.02 1.74
CA GLU A 997 -44.44 18.67 0.53
C GLU A 997 -45.13 17.68 -0.42
N ALA A 998 -44.61 16.45 -0.56
CA ALA A 998 -45.24 15.40 -1.37
C ALA A 998 -46.53 14.83 -0.73
N ASP A 999 -46.65 14.88 0.61
CA ASP A 999 -47.87 14.51 1.34
C ASP A 999 -48.87 15.69 1.45
N HIS A 1000 -48.56 16.85 0.87
CA HIS A 1000 -49.42 18.04 0.80
C HIS A 1000 -49.91 18.40 -0.61
N GLU A 1001 -49.71 17.54 -1.61
CA GLU A 1001 -50.53 17.62 -2.82
C GLU A 1001 -52.00 17.32 -2.44
N PRO A 1002 -52.94 18.24 -2.68
CA PRO A 1002 -54.34 18.01 -2.34
C PRO A 1002 -54.86 16.84 -3.18
N GLN A 1003 -55.40 15.82 -2.51
CA GLN A 1003 -56.29 14.87 -3.15
C GLN A 1003 -57.43 15.67 -3.77
N GLU A 1004 -57.40 15.84 -5.10
CA GLU A 1004 -58.53 16.37 -5.86
C GLU A 1004 -59.75 15.47 -5.60
N GLU A 1005 -60.72 16.03 -4.90
CA GLU A 1005 -62.08 15.53 -4.76
C GLU A 1005 -62.85 15.70 -6.08
N SER A 1006 -63.53 14.61 -6.48
CA SER A 1006 -64.66 14.52 -7.44
C SER A 1006 -64.32 14.75 -8.93
N ALA A 1007 -64.85 13.99 -9.90
CA ALA A 1007 -66.11 13.21 -9.98
C ALA A 1007 -65.99 12.03 -10.95
#